data_AF-A0AAU3RRP0-F1
#
_entry.id   AF-A0AAU3RRP0-F1
#
_cell.length_a   1.000
_cell.length_b   1.000
_cell.length_c   1.000
_cell.angle_alpha   90.00
_cell.angle_beta   90.00
_cell.angle_gamma   90.00
#
_symmetry.space_group_name_H-M   'P 1'
#
loop_
_entity.id
_entity.type
_entity.pdbx_description
1 polymer ?
#
loop_
_entity_poly.entity_id
_entity_poly.type
_entity_poly.pdbx_seq_one_letter_code
_entity_poly.pdbx_strand_id
1 'polypeptide(L)'
;MAESPEVSDSPAQPPPRDCVNEPVAGIVAEFVGERMGDRVAQGQDPLLRPVFAKFHGAARGVLTVAPDLPPELRTGFLEAAAHQGGLTAWVRISSDTQPERPDLRRTVGWGIKLFGVPGPKLLQDDARADTQDLVLQNHDVFFVDTARDMCEFQLDPAAYQQQHPLTRQILTDMRKPVESTLTSTYWGVLPYSFGPDRHVKYKLVPAGCADGDPGATPPDEDPSFLRGDLRHRLAAGPAAFDLLLQFRTHPDRMPLDRATVRWEEGESTPVKVARLTLHQQDTTARGQEEYGDNLAFNPWHSLSEHRPVGSIAEARGVVYHAAAARRRDANGIPAAEPGPARPAATEPHGRDTRIVRAAVHPAIGVARVGDSAEGFFLAPELDGAPPPATGTYKDASGALKRQAVRFRVYGYNAAGEAVAELTADNADLRWTVEVANKKAAWYQFQLALDIPEAAQAPATTLRNLTTVPAGERHRLAITPGRRSIRGRDRAGKPEYAFDSGTFLGHPVYLGELRTDGAGRLLFLGGRGVSASYPAAQATHFANNDGWHDDTCDGPVTAQVRIDGRDVPVDPAWVVVAPPNFAPELKSVRTMYDLMCDTFVAAGMLVPPERVSFTHDVLPVLRRLCELQWVNRGIAALFGHGGREHFLAPERLAELAGHGTRRDELRRQIWAMMRDPDRDGLSPVPWPPIYGDSMSVRPVSARQHLALSPLQYDMLARWAAGDFDADYDPGATPPTLLDGLPLAQRPAALDRAALSYCLADAFHPGCELTWPMRHATLYSAPFRVRHRDPSRPETDYGSTLTPQTALAVDGPVYAQEPGGLTRWMAVPWQTDTARCRSGYYLGFGPRYDPYLPTFWPARVPNHVLTEENYRTAIDPAAAPEDRRTAFEDRAVWDRWLPSDRIAQMNAMVKDFGKLGIVARRANPATGSGSGDGSGADSNSPSSDVVSLPATMLVESEVSFHPEHAPPPLRNLVCLHVPEAADPAVREEAVAAAIAAAGRPDGEVLAGYFEKVARFPETP
;
A
#
# COMPACT_ATOMS: atom_id res chain seq x y z
N MET A 1 -29.09 43.76 -37.17
CA MET A 1 -30.15 43.11 -36.37
C MET A 1 -30.89 42.17 -37.29
N ALA A 2 -30.51 40.89 -37.28
CA ALA A 2 -31.17 39.83 -38.02
C ALA A 2 -31.50 38.76 -36.97
N GLU A 3 -32.79 38.54 -36.74
CA GLU A 3 -33.32 37.59 -35.77
C GLU A 3 -33.02 36.16 -36.24
N SER A 4 -32.51 35.35 -35.32
CA SER A 4 -32.31 33.91 -35.51
C SER A 4 -33.61 33.18 -35.14
N PRO A 5 -34.03 32.14 -35.88
CA PRO A 5 -35.22 31.39 -35.52
C PRO A 5 -34.88 30.40 -34.39
N GLU A 6 -35.64 30.46 -33.30
CA GLU A 6 -35.65 29.44 -32.26
C GLU A 6 -36.24 28.14 -32.82
N VAL A 7 -35.42 27.09 -32.87
CA VAL A 7 -35.89 25.72 -33.06
C VAL A 7 -36.25 25.17 -31.67
N SER A 8 -37.54 25.16 -31.38
CA SER A 8 -38.14 24.38 -30.28
C SER A 8 -38.12 22.90 -30.67
N ASP A 9 -37.13 22.16 -30.17
CA ASP A 9 -37.09 20.71 -30.28
C ASP A 9 -37.53 20.12 -28.93
N SER A 10 -38.84 20.16 -28.67
CA SER A 10 -39.44 19.30 -27.64
C SER A 10 -39.71 17.94 -28.30
N PRO A 11 -39.09 16.84 -27.84
CA PRO A 11 -39.35 15.53 -28.43
C PRO A 11 -40.83 15.19 -28.26
N ALA A 12 -41.51 14.91 -29.37
CA ALA A 12 -42.90 14.49 -29.38
C ALA A 12 -43.06 13.24 -28.50
N GLN A 13 -44.06 13.23 -27.62
CA GLN A 13 -44.40 12.06 -26.81
C GLN A 13 -44.63 10.85 -27.73
N PRO A 14 -44.00 9.69 -27.48
CA PRO A 14 -44.27 8.48 -28.23
C PRO A 14 -45.76 8.11 -28.09
N PRO A 15 -46.39 7.56 -29.14
CA PRO A 15 -47.78 7.15 -29.09
C PRO A 15 -48.00 6.14 -27.95
N PRO A 16 -49.16 6.17 -27.26
CA PRO A 16 -49.45 5.24 -26.17
C PRO A 16 -49.39 3.79 -26.65
N ARG A 17 -48.74 2.92 -25.87
CA ARG A 17 -48.52 1.52 -26.25
C ARG A 17 -49.82 0.73 -26.20
N ASP A 18 -50.18 0.09 -27.32
CA ASP A 18 -51.34 -0.79 -27.41
C ASP A 18 -50.98 -2.22 -26.99
N CYS A 19 -51.07 -2.50 -25.70
CA CYS A 19 -50.82 -3.85 -25.17
C CYS A 19 -51.91 -4.88 -25.51
N VAL A 20 -53.05 -4.46 -26.06
CA VAL A 20 -54.16 -5.36 -26.36
C VAL A 20 -54.02 -5.92 -27.77
N ASN A 21 -53.77 -5.07 -28.76
CA ASN A 21 -53.70 -5.48 -30.15
C ASN A 21 -52.27 -5.73 -30.63
N GLU A 22 -51.27 -5.05 -30.06
CA GLU A 22 -49.86 -5.14 -30.48
C GLU A 22 -48.89 -5.29 -29.30
N PRO A 23 -49.08 -6.28 -28.40
CA PRO A 23 -48.28 -6.40 -27.18
C PRO A 23 -46.77 -6.54 -27.43
N VAL A 24 -46.37 -7.27 -28.48
CA VAL A 24 -44.95 -7.45 -28.82
C VAL A 24 -44.32 -6.12 -29.26
N ALA A 25 -45.03 -5.32 -30.06
CA ALA A 25 -44.55 -4.00 -30.49
C ALA A 25 -44.41 -3.05 -29.29
N GLY A 26 -45.36 -3.09 -28.35
CA GLY A 26 -45.27 -2.33 -27.09
C GLY A 26 -44.05 -2.71 -26.24
N ILE A 27 -43.71 -4.00 -26.15
CA ILE A 27 -42.51 -4.47 -25.44
C ILE A 27 -41.22 -4.01 -26.15
N VAL A 28 -41.18 -4.04 -27.48
CA VAL A 28 -40.03 -3.53 -28.26
C VAL A 28 -39.85 -2.03 -28.03
N ALA A 29 -40.95 -1.26 -28.05
CA ALA A 29 -40.92 0.17 -27.79
C ALA A 29 -40.32 0.49 -26.41
N GLU A 30 -40.68 -0.27 -25.36
CA GLU A 30 -40.09 -0.13 -24.01
C GLU A 30 -38.60 -0.42 -23.99
N PHE A 31 -38.20 -1.65 -24.34
CA PHE A 31 -36.85 -2.11 -24.05
C PHE A 31 -35.83 -1.56 -25.06
N VAL A 32 -36.22 -1.46 -26.34
CA VAL A 32 -35.32 -1.06 -27.43
C VAL A 32 -35.48 0.42 -27.77
N GLY A 33 -36.72 0.90 -27.81
CA GLY A 33 -37.02 2.30 -28.11
C GLY A 33 -36.62 3.23 -26.96
N GLU A 34 -37.23 3.06 -25.79
CA GLU A 34 -37.04 3.94 -24.65
C GLU A 34 -35.78 3.58 -23.86
N ARG A 35 -35.68 2.40 -23.23
CA ARG A 35 -34.53 2.11 -22.34
C ARG A 35 -33.17 2.18 -23.04
N MET A 36 -33.04 1.55 -24.20
CA MET A 36 -31.81 1.62 -24.98
C MET A 36 -31.68 2.96 -25.72
N GLY A 37 -32.78 3.61 -26.12
CA GLY A 37 -32.75 4.94 -26.71
C GLY A 37 -32.23 6.01 -25.77
N ASP A 38 -32.74 6.04 -24.54
CA ASP A 38 -32.33 6.96 -23.48
C ASP A 38 -30.85 6.81 -23.16
N ARG A 39 -30.35 5.57 -23.10
CA ARG A 39 -28.93 5.29 -22.89
C ARG A 39 -28.06 5.82 -24.03
N VAL A 40 -28.49 5.63 -25.28
CA VAL A 40 -27.80 6.21 -26.45
C VAL A 40 -27.83 7.74 -26.38
N ALA A 41 -28.97 8.34 -26.05
CA ALA A 41 -29.12 9.79 -25.90
C ALA A 41 -28.23 10.36 -24.78
N GLN A 42 -27.97 9.57 -23.74
CA GLN A 42 -27.05 9.88 -22.65
C GLN A 42 -25.58 9.59 -22.97
N GLY A 43 -25.27 9.14 -24.19
CA GLY A 43 -23.89 8.87 -24.63
C GLY A 43 -23.28 7.59 -24.04
N GLN A 44 -24.10 6.59 -23.68
CA GLN A 44 -23.59 5.31 -23.17
C GLN A 44 -22.84 4.55 -24.27
N ASP A 45 -21.53 4.36 -24.06
CA ASP A 45 -20.64 3.56 -24.91
C ASP A 45 -19.75 2.65 -24.03
N PRO A 46 -19.83 1.31 -24.15
CA PRO A 46 -20.69 0.55 -25.05
C PRO A 46 -22.16 0.55 -24.60
N LEU A 47 -23.09 0.52 -25.56
CA LEU A 47 -24.52 0.36 -25.30
C LEU A 47 -24.78 -1.02 -24.66
N LEU A 48 -25.44 -1.02 -23.52
CA LEU A 48 -25.75 -2.22 -22.75
C LEU A 48 -27.08 -2.86 -23.15
N ARG A 49 -27.25 -4.15 -22.83
CA ARG A 49 -28.53 -4.87 -22.99
C ARG A 49 -29.63 -4.26 -22.12
N PRO A 50 -30.90 -4.34 -22.55
CA PRO A 50 -32.00 -3.72 -21.82
C PRO A 50 -32.41 -4.46 -20.54
N VAL A 51 -32.09 -5.76 -20.46
CA VAL A 51 -32.27 -6.65 -19.30
C VAL A 51 -31.01 -7.51 -19.14
N PHE A 52 -30.78 -8.06 -17.95
CA PHE A 52 -29.54 -8.80 -17.64
C PHE A 52 -28.27 -8.01 -18.03
N ALA A 53 -28.29 -6.71 -17.73
CA ALA A 53 -27.27 -5.75 -18.19
C ALA A 53 -25.93 -5.91 -17.48
N LYS A 54 -25.94 -6.33 -16.20
CA LYS A 54 -24.72 -6.58 -15.44
C LYS A 54 -24.06 -7.88 -15.88
N PHE A 55 -22.95 -7.74 -16.59
CA PHE A 55 -22.12 -8.85 -17.06
C PHE A 55 -21.14 -9.29 -15.97
N HIS A 56 -21.11 -10.60 -15.67
CA HIS A 56 -20.19 -11.18 -14.68
C HIS A 56 -18.99 -11.85 -15.32
N GLY A 57 -19.16 -12.41 -16.51
CA GLY A 57 -18.09 -13.07 -17.23
C GLY A 57 -18.62 -13.95 -18.36
N ALA A 58 -17.69 -14.44 -19.17
CA ALA A 58 -17.96 -15.44 -20.20
C ALA A 58 -17.00 -16.60 -20.10
N ALA A 59 -17.52 -17.82 -20.23
CA ALA A 59 -16.76 -19.04 -20.07
C ALA A 59 -16.95 -19.98 -21.24
N ARG A 60 -15.85 -20.56 -21.73
CA ARG A 60 -15.85 -21.64 -22.72
C ARG A 60 -16.06 -22.99 -22.03
N GLY A 61 -16.81 -23.87 -22.67
CA GLY A 61 -17.01 -25.24 -22.23
C GLY A 61 -17.34 -26.19 -23.38
N VAL A 62 -17.72 -27.40 -23.02
CA VAL A 62 -18.19 -28.44 -23.96
C VAL A 62 -19.47 -29.06 -23.43
N LEU A 63 -20.50 -29.14 -24.29
CA LEU A 63 -21.73 -29.89 -24.02
C LEU A 63 -21.58 -31.31 -24.59
N THR A 64 -21.57 -32.31 -23.72
CA THR A 64 -21.45 -33.73 -24.06
C THR A 64 -22.75 -34.46 -23.75
N VAL A 65 -23.23 -35.29 -24.68
CA VAL A 65 -24.46 -36.07 -24.48
C VAL A 65 -24.20 -37.21 -23.49
N ALA A 66 -25.21 -37.58 -22.70
CA ALA A 66 -25.11 -38.74 -21.82
C ALA A 66 -24.78 -40.00 -22.65
N PRO A 67 -23.79 -40.83 -22.23
CA PRO A 67 -23.31 -41.98 -23.04
C PRO A 67 -24.44 -42.93 -23.47
N ASP A 68 -25.39 -43.16 -22.57
CA ASP A 68 -26.49 -44.10 -22.76
C ASP A 68 -27.82 -43.41 -23.14
N LEU A 69 -27.77 -42.20 -23.72
CA LEU A 69 -28.98 -41.47 -24.08
C LEU A 69 -29.79 -42.25 -25.14
N PRO A 70 -31.08 -42.61 -24.90
CA PRO A 70 -31.91 -43.30 -25.87
C PRO A 70 -32.06 -42.53 -27.19
N PRO A 71 -32.12 -43.20 -28.35
CA PRO A 71 -32.22 -42.54 -29.67
C PRO A 71 -33.35 -41.52 -29.77
N GLU A 72 -34.50 -41.79 -29.16
CA GLU A 72 -35.67 -40.91 -29.16
C GLU A 72 -35.47 -39.61 -28.36
N LEU A 73 -34.40 -39.50 -27.58
CA LEU A 73 -33.99 -38.29 -26.86
C LEU A 73 -32.83 -37.56 -27.55
N ARG A 74 -32.25 -38.11 -28.63
CA ARG A 74 -31.21 -37.46 -29.43
C ARG A 74 -31.85 -36.61 -30.53
N THR A 75 -32.49 -35.51 -30.13
CA THR A 75 -33.20 -34.62 -31.05
C THR A 75 -32.43 -33.32 -31.25
N GLY A 76 -32.28 -32.86 -32.50
CA GLY A 76 -31.68 -31.55 -32.83
C GLY A 76 -30.23 -31.40 -32.38
N PHE A 77 -29.93 -30.39 -31.54
CA PHE A 77 -28.55 -30.16 -31.05
C PHE A 77 -27.98 -31.34 -30.24
N LEU A 78 -28.84 -32.17 -29.62
CA LEU A 78 -28.40 -33.38 -28.92
C LEU A 78 -27.89 -34.44 -29.90
N GLU A 79 -28.50 -34.56 -31.08
CA GLU A 79 -27.99 -35.45 -32.13
C GLU A 79 -26.64 -34.94 -32.65
N ALA A 80 -26.55 -33.63 -32.94
CA ALA A 80 -25.31 -33.00 -33.36
C ALA A 80 -24.17 -33.21 -32.35
N ALA A 81 -24.47 -33.09 -31.05
CA ALA A 81 -23.52 -33.30 -29.97
C ALA A 81 -23.08 -34.78 -29.86
N ALA A 82 -24.00 -35.73 -29.99
CA ALA A 82 -23.69 -37.16 -29.97
C ALA A 82 -22.76 -37.55 -31.13
N HIS A 83 -23.06 -37.06 -32.34
CA HIS A 83 -22.27 -37.34 -33.54
C HIS A 83 -20.83 -36.78 -33.48
N GLN A 84 -20.65 -35.64 -32.80
CA GLN A 84 -19.36 -34.94 -32.74
C GLN A 84 -18.54 -35.26 -31.47
N GLY A 85 -19.08 -36.07 -30.56
CA GLY A 85 -18.45 -36.33 -29.26
C GLY A 85 -18.52 -35.13 -28.29
N GLY A 86 -19.35 -34.14 -28.60
CA GLY A 86 -19.57 -32.91 -27.84
C GLY A 86 -19.63 -31.66 -28.72
N LEU A 87 -20.32 -30.63 -28.26
CA LEU A 87 -20.38 -29.31 -28.90
C LEU A 87 -19.58 -28.30 -28.08
N THR A 88 -18.78 -27.47 -28.75
CA THR A 88 -18.17 -26.32 -28.05
C THR A 88 -19.28 -25.35 -27.63
N ALA A 89 -19.19 -24.86 -26.39
CA ALA A 89 -20.14 -23.93 -25.82
C ALA A 89 -19.43 -22.66 -25.34
N TRP A 90 -20.06 -21.51 -25.56
CA TRP A 90 -19.72 -20.26 -24.87
C TRP A 90 -20.89 -19.80 -24.02
N VAL A 91 -20.62 -19.56 -22.74
CA VAL A 91 -21.63 -19.20 -21.74
C VAL A 91 -21.41 -17.77 -21.29
N ARG A 92 -22.39 -16.90 -21.50
CA ARG A 92 -22.48 -15.57 -20.90
C ARG A 92 -23.24 -15.66 -19.58
N ILE A 93 -22.63 -15.15 -18.52
CA ILE A 93 -23.18 -15.15 -17.16
C ILE A 93 -23.46 -13.70 -16.76
N SER A 94 -24.67 -13.41 -16.28
CA SER A 94 -25.12 -12.03 -16.02
C SER A 94 -26.24 -11.96 -14.98
N SER A 95 -26.47 -10.78 -14.39
CA SER A 95 -27.61 -10.53 -13.50
C SER A 95 -28.56 -9.46 -14.04
N ASP A 96 -29.84 -9.57 -13.66
CA ASP A 96 -30.87 -8.58 -13.98
C ASP A 96 -30.79 -7.35 -13.06
N THR A 97 -29.70 -6.60 -13.22
CA THR A 97 -29.43 -5.32 -12.55
C THR A 97 -28.49 -4.49 -13.43
N GLN A 98 -28.26 -3.23 -13.04
CA GLN A 98 -27.29 -2.36 -13.71
C GLN A 98 -25.87 -2.63 -13.22
N PRO A 99 -24.82 -2.41 -14.03
CA PRO A 99 -23.43 -2.73 -13.68
C PRO A 99 -22.94 -2.14 -12.35
N GLU A 100 -23.36 -0.92 -12.01
CA GLU A 100 -22.97 -0.19 -10.81
C GLU A 100 -23.70 -0.64 -9.53
N ARG A 101 -24.79 -1.41 -9.67
CA ARG A 101 -25.61 -1.84 -8.53
C ARG A 101 -25.15 -3.20 -7.98
N PRO A 102 -25.33 -3.48 -6.68
CA PRO A 102 -25.06 -4.79 -6.11
C PRO A 102 -25.82 -5.92 -6.80
N ASP A 103 -25.13 -7.04 -6.97
CA ASP A 103 -25.61 -8.27 -7.61
C ASP A 103 -26.14 -9.31 -6.62
N LEU A 104 -25.94 -9.11 -5.32
CA LEU A 104 -26.60 -9.88 -4.26
C LEU A 104 -28.12 -9.70 -4.33
N ARG A 105 -28.87 -10.80 -4.14
CA ARG A 105 -30.35 -10.83 -4.23
C ARG A 105 -30.90 -10.43 -5.61
N ARG A 106 -30.16 -10.76 -6.68
CA ARG A 106 -30.59 -10.56 -8.08
C ARG A 106 -30.72 -11.88 -8.81
N THR A 107 -31.65 -11.92 -9.77
CA THR A 107 -31.78 -13.03 -10.72
C THR A 107 -30.53 -13.11 -11.60
N VAL A 108 -29.96 -14.30 -11.73
CA VAL A 108 -28.80 -14.61 -12.59
C VAL A 108 -29.27 -15.39 -13.81
N GLY A 109 -28.75 -15.01 -14.97
CA GLY A 109 -29.07 -15.61 -16.27
C GLY A 109 -27.83 -16.16 -16.96
N TRP A 110 -28.04 -17.27 -17.67
CA TRP A 110 -27.05 -17.93 -18.53
C TRP A 110 -27.54 -17.88 -19.98
N GLY A 111 -26.74 -17.28 -20.85
CA GLY A 111 -26.87 -17.44 -22.30
C GLY A 111 -25.81 -18.41 -22.79
N ILE A 112 -26.21 -19.57 -23.32
CA ILE A 112 -25.31 -20.60 -23.83
C ILE A 112 -25.42 -20.60 -25.35
N LYS A 113 -24.31 -20.38 -26.05
CA LYS A 113 -24.21 -20.55 -27.50
C LYS A 113 -23.44 -21.83 -27.80
N LEU A 114 -24.11 -22.77 -28.48
CA LEU A 114 -23.56 -24.04 -28.91
C LEU A 114 -23.08 -23.90 -30.36
N PHE A 115 -21.86 -24.34 -30.64
CA PHE A 115 -21.25 -24.33 -31.98
C PHE A 115 -21.26 -25.73 -32.58
N GLY A 116 -21.40 -25.83 -33.90
CA GLY A 116 -21.46 -27.11 -34.61
C GLY A 116 -22.85 -27.73 -34.64
N VAL A 117 -23.91 -26.92 -34.62
CA VAL A 117 -25.30 -27.36 -34.73
C VAL A 117 -25.80 -27.07 -36.15
N PRO A 118 -25.70 -28.01 -37.12
CA PRO A 118 -26.17 -27.78 -38.48
C PRO A 118 -27.71 -27.76 -38.55
N GLY A 119 -28.23 -27.17 -39.64
CA GLY A 119 -29.67 -27.14 -39.95
C GLY A 119 -30.27 -25.73 -39.86
N PRO A 120 -31.40 -25.48 -40.55
CA PRO A 120 -31.98 -24.16 -40.66
C PRO A 120 -32.46 -23.63 -39.30
N LYS A 121 -32.03 -22.42 -38.92
CA LYS A 121 -32.49 -21.74 -37.70
C LYS A 121 -33.81 -21.03 -37.92
N LEU A 122 -34.61 -20.91 -36.86
CA LEU A 122 -35.89 -20.19 -36.92
C LEU A 122 -35.73 -18.67 -37.07
N LEU A 123 -34.57 -18.12 -36.69
CA LEU A 123 -34.25 -16.71 -36.88
C LEU A 123 -33.75 -16.47 -38.31
N GLN A 124 -34.51 -15.68 -39.09
CA GLN A 124 -34.31 -15.57 -40.54
C GLN A 124 -32.92 -15.03 -40.95
N ASP A 125 -32.43 -14.01 -40.24
CA ASP A 125 -31.14 -13.37 -40.52
C ASP A 125 -29.97 -14.34 -40.32
N ASP A 126 -30.15 -15.34 -39.44
CA ASP A 126 -29.14 -16.32 -39.06
C ASP A 126 -29.53 -17.75 -39.48
N ALA A 127 -30.44 -17.89 -40.46
CA ALA A 127 -31.02 -19.18 -40.84
C ALA A 127 -30.00 -20.23 -41.28
N ARG A 128 -28.79 -19.81 -41.71
CA ARG A 128 -27.70 -20.69 -42.14
C ARG A 128 -26.57 -20.82 -41.11
N ALA A 129 -26.70 -20.22 -39.93
CA ALA A 129 -25.68 -20.33 -38.90
C ALA A 129 -25.56 -21.78 -38.39
N ASP A 130 -24.35 -22.18 -38.03
CA ASP A 130 -24.04 -23.48 -37.40
C ASP A 130 -24.06 -23.40 -35.87
N THR A 131 -24.74 -22.39 -35.30
CA THR A 131 -24.86 -22.15 -33.87
C THR A 131 -26.31 -22.37 -33.37
N GLN A 132 -26.48 -22.61 -32.08
CA GLN A 132 -27.79 -22.62 -31.42
C GLN A 132 -27.69 -22.06 -30.00
N ASP A 133 -28.70 -21.29 -29.59
CA ASP A 133 -28.73 -20.65 -28.28
C ASP A 133 -29.67 -21.36 -27.30
N LEU A 134 -29.26 -21.40 -26.03
CA LEU A 134 -30.10 -21.73 -24.88
C LEU A 134 -30.04 -20.56 -23.90
N VAL A 135 -31.19 -20.07 -23.44
CA VAL A 135 -31.27 -18.96 -22.48
C VAL A 135 -31.98 -19.43 -21.23
N LEU A 136 -31.30 -19.34 -20.10
CA LEU A 136 -31.76 -19.83 -18.81
C LEU A 136 -31.62 -18.76 -17.71
N GLN A 137 -32.37 -18.90 -16.63
CA GLN A 137 -32.27 -18.07 -15.43
C GLN A 137 -32.39 -18.92 -14.16
N ASN A 138 -31.91 -18.41 -13.02
CA ASN A 138 -31.90 -19.12 -11.74
C ASN A 138 -33.25 -19.10 -10.98
N HIS A 139 -34.35 -19.10 -11.74
CA HIS A 139 -35.73 -19.22 -11.24
C HIS A 139 -36.55 -20.08 -12.22
N ASP A 140 -37.53 -20.82 -11.72
CA ASP A 140 -38.16 -21.94 -12.42
C ASP A 140 -39.42 -21.58 -13.23
N VAL A 141 -39.97 -20.38 -13.01
CA VAL A 141 -41.10 -19.81 -13.76
C VAL A 141 -40.82 -18.38 -14.24
N PHE A 142 -41.66 -17.85 -15.11
CA PHE A 142 -41.66 -16.43 -15.49
C PHE A 142 -42.63 -15.67 -14.59
N PHE A 143 -42.47 -14.35 -14.46
CA PHE A 143 -43.26 -13.56 -13.51
C PHE A 143 -44.62 -13.08 -14.07
N VAL A 144 -44.87 -13.25 -15.37
CA VAL A 144 -46.15 -12.95 -16.05
C VAL A 144 -46.51 -14.07 -17.03
N ASP A 145 -47.80 -14.23 -17.36
CA ASP A 145 -48.27 -15.39 -18.14
C ASP A 145 -48.06 -15.23 -19.65
N THR A 146 -48.36 -14.06 -20.22
CA THR A 146 -48.41 -13.80 -21.67
C THR A 146 -47.69 -12.52 -22.11
N ALA A 147 -47.43 -12.37 -23.42
CA ALA A 147 -46.86 -11.13 -23.98
C ALA A 147 -47.69 -9.88 -23.66
N ARG A 148 -49.02 -10.01 -23.60
CA ARG A 148 -49.90 -8.93 -23.19
C ARG A 148 -49.64 -8.53 -21.74
N ASP A 149 -49.60 -9.50 -20.83
CA ASP A 149 -49.30 -9.27 -19.41
C ASP A 149 -47.94 -8.60 -19.22
N MET A 150 -46.94 -9.00 -20.02
CA MET A 150 -45.62 -8.36 -20.00
C MET A 150 -45.68 -6.91 -20.48
N CYS A 151 -46.41 -6.62 -21.56
CA CYS A 151 -46.61 -5.25 -22.04
C CYS A 151 -47.31 -4.38 -20.99
N GLU A 152 -48.41 -4.89 -20.41
CA GLU A 152 -49.17 -4.20 -19.35
C GLU A 152 -48.31 -3.99 -18.08
N PHE A 153 -47.51 -4.97 -17.69
CA PHE A 153 -46.56 -4.83 -16.58
C PHE A 153 -45.54 -3.72 -16.81
N GLN A 154 -45.05 -3.52 -18.05
CA GLN A 154 -44.08 -2.44 -18.33
C GLN A 154 -44.71 -1.04 -18.31
N LEU A 155 -46.03 -0.90 -18.46
CA LEU A 155 -46.71 0.40 -18.39
C LEU A 155 -46.71 0.96 -16.96
N ASP A 156 -47.07 0.13 -15.98
CA ASP A 156 -47.02 0.48 -14.56
C ASP A 156 -46.73 -0.78 -13.72
N PRO A 157 -45.44 -1.08 -13.47
CA PRO A 157 -45.05 -2.26 -12.70
C PRO A 157 -45.60 -2.29 -11.27
N ALA A 158 -45.86 -1.12 -10.67
CA ALA A 158 -46.36 -1.01 -9.30
C ALA A 158 -47.85 -1.32 -9.23
N ALA A 159 -48.66 -0.73 -10.12
CA ALA A 159 -50.08 -1.01 -10.22
C ALA A 159 -50.35 -2.46 -10.64
N TYR A 160 -49.59 -2.98 -11.60
CA TYR A 160 -49.71 -4.37 -12.04
C TYR A 160 -49.46 -5.35 -10.89
N GLN A 161 -48.40 -5.16 -10.10
CA GLN A 161 -48.13 -6.01 -8.92
C GLN A 161 -49.21 -5.94 -7.84
N GLN A 162 -49.97 -4.83 -7.75
CA GLN A 162 -51.11 -4.72 -6.83
C GLN A 162 -52.29 -5.57 -7.28
N GLN A 163 -52.52 -5.66 -8.60
CA GLN A 163 -53.62 -6.41 -9.18
C GLN A 163 -53.29 -7.90 -9.38
N HIS A 164 -52.01 -8.24 -9.48
CA HIS A 164 -51.51 -9.60 -9.75
C HIS A 164 -50.63 -10.12 -8.59
N PRO A 165 -51.24 -10.65 -7.50
CA PRO A 165 -50.48 -11.07 -6.32
C PRO A 165 -49.50 -12.22 -6.60
N LEU A 166 -49.80 -13.11 -7.55
CA LEU A 166 -48.88 -14.17 -7.97
C LEU A 166 -47.61 -13.60 -8.62
N THR A 167 -47.73 -12.61 -9.50
CA THR A 167 -46.58 -11.91 -10.10
C THR A 167 -45.72 -11.26 -9.02
N ARG A 168 -46.35 -10.59 -8.05
CA ARG A 168 -45.63 -10.01 -6.89
C ARG A 168 -44.88 -11.07 -6.09
N GLN A 169 -45.51 -12.21 -5.83
CA GLN A 169 -44.88 -13.33 -5.12
C GLN A 169 -43.67 -13.86 -5.88
N ILE A 170 -43.81 -14.13 -7.18
CA ILE A 170 -42.70 -14.62 -8.02
C ILE A 170 -41.55 -13.61 -8.05
N LEU A 171 -41.83 -12.31 -8.24
CA LEU A 171 -40.80 -11.26 -8.19
C LEU A 171 -40.11 -11.16 -6.82
N THR A 172 -40.81 -11.48 -5.73
CA THR A 172 -40.22 -11.56 -4.39
C THR A 172 -39.28 -12.76 -4.29
N ASP A 173 -39.72 -13.94 -4.75
CA ASP A 173 -38.94 -15.18 -4.73
C ASP A 173 -37.69 -15.09 -5.62
N MET A 174 -37.76 -14.32 -6.71
CA MET A 174 -36.62 -14.03 -7.60
C MET A 174 -35.52 -13.19 -6.92
N ARG A 175 -35.82 -12.47 -5.83
CA ARG A 175 -34.84 -11.64 -5.07
C ARG A 175 -34.11 -12.43 -3.98
N LYS A 176 -33.97 -13.75 -4.15
CA LYS A 176 -33.20 -14.62 -3.25
C LYS A 176 -31.68 -14.39 -3.37
N PRO A 177 -30.90 -14.55 -2.30
CA PRO A 177 -29.45 -14.52 -2.36
C PRO A 177 -28.91 -15.57 -3.35
N VAL A 178 -27.80 -15.24 -4.02
CA VAL A 178 -27.10 -16.14 -4.92
C VAL A 178 -25.66 -16.19 -4.45
N GLU A 179 -25.23 -17.36 -3.97
CA GLU A 179 -23.89 -17.56 -3.41
C GLU A 179 -22.84 -17.69 -4.52
N SER A 180 -23.19 -18.35 -5.63
CA SER A 180 -22.33 -18.46 -6.79
C SER A 180 -23.13 -18.66 -8.07
N THR A 181 -22.59 -18.14 -9.16
CA THR A 181 -23.09 -18.41 -10.51
C THR A 181 -22.76 -19.83 -10.99
N LEU A 182 -21.87 -20.54 -10.30
CA LEU A 182 -21.44 -21.89 -10.65
C LEU A 182 -22.09 -23.00 -9.80
N THR A 183 -22.85 -22.64 -8.75
CA THR A 183 -23.55 -23.60 -7.87
C THR A 183 -25.08 -23.43 -7.90
N SER A 184 -25.60 -22.49 -8.68
CA SER A 184 -27.04 -22.28 -8.85
C SER A 184 -27.66 -23.27 -9.83
N THR A 185 -28.93 -23.62 -9.64
CA THR A 185 -29.73 -24.29 -10.68
C THR A 185 -30.33 -23.25 -11.63
N TYR A 186 -30.41 -23.58 -12.92
CA TYR A 186 -30.96 -22.72 -13.97
C TYR A 186 -32.08 -23.42 -14.75
N TRP A 187 -33.06 -22.65 -15.22
CA TRP A 187 -34.20 -23.14 -16.00
C TRP A 187 -34.39 -22.33 -17.27
N GLY A 188 -34.81 -22.98 -18.35
CA GLY A 188 -35.22 -22.32 -19.59
C GLY A 188 -36.54 -21.54 -19.47
N VAL A 189 -37.25 -21.74 -18.35
CA VAL A 189 -38.52 -21.12 -17.92
C VAL A 189 -39.74 -21.44 -18.81
N LEU A 190 -39.60 -21.23 -20.11
CA LEU A 190 -40.64 -21.40 -21.11
C LEU A 190 -40.56 -22.79 -21.75
N PRO A 191 -41.69 -23.33 -22.26
CA PRO A 191 -41.70 -24.58 -22.98
C PRO A 191 -41.11 -24.43 -24.39
N TYR A 192 -40.50 -25.50 -24.88
CA TYR A 192 -39.98 -25.66 -26.22
C TYR A 192 -40.59 -26.92 -26.84
N SER A 193 -40.80 -26.94 -28.14
CA SER A 193 -41.03 -28.18 -28.89
C SER A 193 -39.84 -29.14 -28.69
N PHE A 194 -40.09 -30.44 -28.83
CA PHE A 194 -39.07 -31.48 -28.80
C PHE A 194 -39.40 -32.55 -29.85
N GLY A 195 -39.06 -32.26 -31.09
CA GLY A 195 -39.57 -32.97 -32.26
C GLY A 195 -41.01 -32.53 -32.59
N PRO A 196 -41.77 -33.34 -33.36
CA PRO A 196 -43.05 -32.89 -33.93
C PRO A 196 -44.17 -32.74 -32.89
N ASP A 197 -44.25 -33.63 -31.90
CA ASP A 197 -45.47 -33.78 -31.07
C ASP A 197 -45.23 -33.61 -29.56
N ARG A 198 -43.98 -33.39 -29.12
CA ARG A 198 -43.62 -33.27 -27.69
C ARG A 198 -43.17 -31.87 -27.33
N HIS A 199 -43.28 -31.55 -26.04
CA HIS A 199 -42.82 -30.29 -25.48
C HIS A 199 -42.01 -30.54 -24.21
N VAL A 200 -40.99 -29.72 -23.98
CA VAL A 200 -40.08 -29.81 -22.84
C VAL A 200 -39.77 -28.45 -22.24
N LYS A 201 -39.38 -28.42 -20.96
CA LYS A 201 -38.62 -27.32 -20.35
C LYS A 201 -37.18 -27.79 -20.08
N TYR A 202 -36.21 -26.91 -20.34
CA TYR A 202 -34.80 -27.16 -20.01
C TYR A 202 -34.52 -26.84 -18.53
N LYS A 203 -33.70 -27.67 -17.90
CA LYS A 203 -33.15 -27.46 -16.55
C LYS A 203 -31.65 -27.76 -16.55
N LEU A 204 -30.87 -26.98 -15.84
CA LEU A 204 -29.42 -27.13 -15.73
C LEU A 204 -29.05 -27.15 -14.24
N VAL A 205 -28.48 -28.27 -13.76
CA VAL A 205 -28.12 -28.46 -12.34
C VAL A 205 -26.61 -28.63 -12.20
N PRO A 206 -25.96 -28.04 -11.18
CA PRO A 206 -24.54 -28.27 -10.92
C PRO A 206 -24.21 -29.75 -10.77
N ALA A 207 -23.05 -30.18 -11.27
CA ALA A 207 -22.61 -31.57 -11.27
C ALA A 207 -21.08 -31.69 -11.11
N GLY A 208 -20.62 -32.47 -10.12
CA GLY A 208 -19.35 -33.20 -10.18
C GLY A 208 -18.01 -32.43 -10.12
N CYS A 209 -17.96 -31.20 -9.61
CA CYS A 209 -16.69 -30.52 -9.31
C CYS A 209 -16.62 -30.16 -7.82
N ALA A 210 -15.44 -30.22 -7.21
CA ALA A 210 -15.24 -29.77 -5.84
C ALA A 210 -15.53 -28.27 -5.76
N ASP A 211 -16.24 -27.82 -4.72
CA ASP A 211 -16.46 -26.41 -4.48
C ASP A 211 -15.08 -25.74 -4.38
N GLY A 212 -14.77 -24.84 -5.32
CA GLY A 212 -13.70 -23.86 -5.09
C GLY A 212 -13.94 -23.16 -3.75
N ASP A 213 -12.85 -22.81 -3.08
CA ASP A 213 -12.75 -22.30 -1.70
C ASP A 213 -14.07 -21.72 -1.12
N PRO A 214 -14.68 -22.35 -0.10
CA PRO A 214 -15.86 -21.80 0.58
C PRO A 214 -15.61 -20.48 1.32
N GLY A 215 -14.36 -20.04 1.44
CA GLY A 215 -13.94 -18.84 2.19
C GLY A 215 -14.07 -17.51 1.45
N ALA A 216 -14.47 -17.48 0.17
CA ALA A 216 -14.70 -16.24 -0.56
C ALA A 216 -15.95 -15.52 -0.03
N THR A 217 -15.81 -14.74 1.05
CA THR A 217 -16.84 -13.78 1.50
C THR A 217 -16.28 -12.37 1.38
N PRO A 218 -16.36 -11.72 0.20
CA PRO A 218 -16.29 -10.26 0.11
C PRO A 218 -17.35 -9.64 1.01
N PRO A 219 -17.11 -8.43 1.56
CA PRO A 219 -18.09 -7.75 2.41
C PRO A 219 -19.44 -7.68 1.70
N ASP A 220 -20.54 -7.80 2.45
CA ASP A 220 -21.94 -7.89 1.99
C ASP A 220 -22.41 -6.72 1.07
N GLU A 221 -21.51 -5.77 0.78
CA GLU A 221 -21.72 -4.55 0.01
C GLU A 221 -20.87 -4.45 -1.28
N ASP A 222 -19.98 -5.41 -1.60
CA ASP A 222 -19.22 -5.36 -2.86
C ASP A 222 -20.19 -5.50 -4.05
N PRO A 223 -20.29 -4.49 -4.94
CA PRO A 223 -21.20 -4.56 -6.05
C PRO A 223 -20.85 -5.67 -7.06
N SER A 224 -19.63 -6.22 -7.07
CA SER A 224 -19.12 -7.18 -8.08
C SER A 224 -18.88 -8.59 -7.54
N PHE A 225 -19.54 -8.97 -6.44
CA PHE A 225 -19.37 -10.25 -5.75
C PHE A 225 -19.39 -11.47 -6.71
N LEU A 226 -20.42 -11.60 -7.55
CA LEU A 226 -20.59 -12.78 -8.41
C LEU A 226 -19.52 -12.88 -9.52
N ARG A 227 -18.97 -11.73 -9.94
CA ARG A 227 -17.87 -11.67 -10.91
C ARG A 227 -16.55 -12.13 -10.30
N GLY A 228 -16.27 -11.70 -9.06
CA GLY A 228 -15.09 -12.15 -8.31
C GLY A 228 -15.11 -13.66 -8.06
N ASP A 229 -16.25 -14.20 -7.60
CA ASP A 229 -16.45 -15.63 -7.36
C ASP A 229 -16.28 -16.47 -8.63
N LEU A 230 -16.92 -16.07 -9.74
CA LEU A 230 -16.80 -16.77 -11.03
C LEU A 230 -15.34 -16.86 -11.50
N ARG A 231 -14.60 -15.75 -11.42
CA ARG A 231 -13.18 -15.68 -11.81
C ARG A 231 -12.35 -16.62 -10.94
N HIS A 232 -12.53 -16.57 -9.62
CA HIS A 232 -11.76 -17.37 -8.68
C HIS A 232 -11.99 -18.87 -8.92
N ARG A 233 -13.24 -19.31 -9.00
CA ARG A 233 -13.59 -20.73 -9.16
C ARG A 233 -13.10 -21.32 -10.49
N LEU A 234 -13.28 -20.62 -11.61
CA LEU A 234 -12.82 -21.11 -12.92
C LEU A 234 -11.30 -21.03 -13.11
N ALA A 235 -10.62 -20.14 -12.39
CA ALA A 235 -9.15 -20.15 -12.34
C ALA A 235 -8.63 -21.37 -11.56
N ALA A 236 -9.33 -21.79 -10.51
CA ALA A 236 -8.96 -22.92 -9.66
C ALA A 236 -9.24 -24.29 -10.31
N GLY A 237 -10.32 -24.42 -11.08
CA GLY A 237 -10.69 -25.69 -11.71
C GLY A 237 -11.89 -25.60 -12.65
N PRO A 238 -12.23 -26.71 -13.35
CA PRO A 238 -13.43 -26.76 -14.19
C PRO A 238 -14.72 -26.74 -13.34
N ALA A 239 -15.84 -26.35 -13.96
CA ALA A 239 -17.18 -26.45 -13.39
C ALA A 239 -18.08 -27.25 -14.35
N ALA A 240 -18.97 -28.09 -13.82
CA ALA A 240 -19.85 -28.90 -14.67
C ALA A 240 -21.31 -28.85 -14.22
N PHE A 241 -22.20 -29.05 -15.19
CA PHE A 241 -23.64 -28.98 -15.03
C PHE A 241 -24.33 -30.05 -15.87
N ASP A 242 -25.29 -30.77 -15.28
CA ASP A 242 -26.14 -31.69 -16.01
C ASP A 242 -27.32 -30.93 -16.64
N LEU A 243 -27.51 -31.09 -17.95
CA LEU A 243 -28.67 -30.58 -18.70
C LEU A 243 -29.77 -31.65 -18.69
N LEU A 244 -30.95 -31.26 -18.23
CA LEU A 244 -32.14 -32.10 -18.11
C LEU A 244 -33.30 -31.55 -18.94
N LEU A 245 -34.16 -32.46 -19.40
CA LEU A 245 -35.43 -32.17 -20.07
C LEU A 245 -36.59 -32.59 -19.17
N GLN A 246 -37.51 -31.66 -18.91
CA GLN A 246 -38.77 -31.95 -18.26
C GLN A 246 -39.89 -32.01 -19.30
N PHE A 247 -40.46 -33.18 -19.55
CA PHE A 247 -41.47 -33.38 -20.59
C PHE A 247 -42.87 -32.90 -20.17
N ARG A 248 -43.66 -32.42 -21.12
CA ARG A 248 -45.07 -32.13 -20.89
C ARG A 248 -45.88 -33.44 -20.83
N THR A 249 -46.32 -33.83 -19.64
CA THR A 249 -47.10 -35.07 -19.42
C THR A 249 -48.60 -34.80 -19.20
N HIS A 250 -48.96 -33.63 -18.67
CA HIS A 250 -50.35 -33.29 -18.32
C HIS A 250 -50.78 -31.96 -18.97
N PRO A 251 -51.42 -31.98 -20.16
CA PRO A 251 -51.75 -30.78 -20.92
C PRO A 251 -52.46 -29.66 -20.16
N ASP A 252 -53.39 -30.01 -19.27
CA ASP A 252 -54.23 -29.07 -18.52
C ASP A 252 -53.47 -28.37 -17.38
N ARG A 253 -52.45 -29.03 -16.83
CA ARG A 253 -51.65 -28.52 -15.70
C ARG A 253 -50.27 -28.00 -16.12
N MET A 254 -49.85 -28.35 -17.34
CA MET A 254 -48.61 -27.90 -17.97
C MET A 254 -48.94 -27.09 -19.23
N PRO A 255 -49.54 -25.90 -19.09
CA PRO A 255 -49.93 -25.07 -20.21
C PRO A 255 -48.71 -24.58 -21.00
N LEU A 256 -48.90 -24.37 -22.30
CA LEU A 256 -47.85 -23.89 -23.20
C LEU A 256 -47.72 -22.35 -23.23
N ASP A 257 -48.79 -21.63 -22.87
CA ASP A 257 -48.84 -20.16 -22.89
C ASP A 257 -49.37 -19.57 -21.56
N ARG A 258 -48.83 -20.07 -20.45
CA ARG A 258 -49.00 -19.49 -19.10
C ARG A 258 -47.72 -19.65 -18.31
N ALA A 259 -46.81 -18.69 -18.46
CA ALA A 259 -45.44 -18.83 -17.99
C ALA A 259 -45.25 -18.74 -16.46
N THR A 260 -46.27 -18.32 -15.69
CA THR A 260 -46.24 -18.38 -14.22
C THR A 260 -46.52 -19.77 -13.66
N VAL A 261 -47.00 -20.71 -14.48
CA VAL A 261 -47.33 -22.07 -14.05
C VAL A 261 -46.07 -22.95 -13.99
N ARG A 262 -45.75 -23.39 -12.76
CA ARG A 262 -44.69 -24.38 -12.50
C ARG A 262 -45.12 -25.76 -13.00
N TRP A 263 -44.21 -26.45 -13.67
CA TRP A 263 -44.39 -27.87 -14.01
C TRP A 263 -43.81 -28.69 -12.87
N GLU A 264 -44.66 -29.34 -12.07
CA GLU A 264 -44.22 -30.06 -10.87
C GLU A 264 -43.38 -31.30 -11.25
N GLU A 265 -42.18 -31.42 -10.66
CA GLU A 265 -41.23 -32.49 -10.99
C GLU A 265 -41.71 -33.88 -10.57
N GLY A 266 -42.67 -33.96 -9.62
CA GLY A 266 -43.36 -35.20 -9.26
C GLY A 266 -44.34 -35.69 -10.34
N GLU A 267 -44.81 -34.81 -11.23
CA GLU A 267 -45.71 -35.16 -12.35
C GLU A 267 -44.97 -35.37 -13.67
N SER A 268 -43.77 -34.79 -13.78
CA SER A 268 -42.83 -34.99 -14.88
C SER A 268 -41.41 -34.84 -14.35
N THR A 269 -40.77 -35.98 -14.11
CA THR A 269 -39.39 -36.03 -13.60
C THR A 269 -38.41 -35.58 -14.67
N PRO A 270 -37.52 -34.60 -14.41
CA PRO A 270 -36.52 -34.18 -15.37
C PRO A 270 -35.54 -35.31 -15.73
N VAL A 271 -35.33 -35.54 -17.03
CA VAL A 271 -34.45 -36.58 -17.57
C VAL A 271 -33.12 -35.94 -17.98
N LYS A 272 -32.00 -36.43 -17.43
CA LYS A 272 -30.66 -36.00 -17.83
C LYS A 272 -30.37 -36.42 -19.27
N VAL A 273 -29.97 -35.45 -20.11
CA VAL A 273 -29.66 -35.70 -21.52
C VAL A 273 -28.23 -35.35 -21.90
N ALA A 274 -27.60 -34.41 -21.21
CA ALA A 274 -26.23 -33.98 -21.51
C ALA A 274 -25.54 -33.42 -20.25
N ARG A 275 -24.25 -33.15 -20.36
CA ARG A 275 -23.44 -32.45 -19.37
C ARG A 275 -22.66 -31.33 -20.06
N LEU A 276 -22.81 -30.12 -19.55
CA LEU A 276 -21.99 -28.97 -19.90
C LEU A 276 -20.82 -28.88 -18.93
N THR A 277 -19.59 -28.91 -19.44
CA THR A 277 -18.38 -28.72 -18.64
C THR A 277 -17.68 -27.44 -19.08
N LEU A 278 -17.66 -26.43 -18.21
CA LEU A 278 -16.82 -25.25 -18.33
C LEU A 278 -15.38 -25.62 -17.99
N HIS A 279 -14.44 -25.24 -18.84
CA HIS A 279 -13.02 -25.50 -18.60
C HIS A 279 -12.47 -24.64 -17.47
N GLN A 280 -11.39 -25.10 -16.83
CA GLN A 280 -10.52 -24.22 -16.06
C GLN A 280 -9.95 -23.15 -17.00
N GLN A 281 -10.18 -21.88 -16.70
CA GLN A 281 -9.83 -20.76 -17.55
C GLN A 281 -9.77 -19.45 -16.78
N ASP A 282 -8.95 -18.51 -17.27
CA ASP A 282 -9.04 -17.12 -16.86
C ASP A 282 -10.16 -16.42 -17.63
N THR A 283 -11.28 -16.14 -16.95
CA THR A 283 -12.41 -15.42 -17.55
C THR A 283 -12.09 -13.96 -17.91
N THR A 284 -10.95 -13.43 -17.41
CA THR A 284 -10.46 -12.08 -17.70
C THR A 284 -9.43 -12.05 -18.84
N ALA A 285 -9.17 -13.19 -19.50
CA ALA A 285 -8.26 -13.25 -20.61
C ALA A 285 -8.59 -12.20 -21.69
N ARG A 286 -7.57 -11.51 -22.21
CA ARG A 286 -7.74 -10.37 -23.13
C ARG A 286 -8.79 -10.63 -24.21
N GLY A 287 -9.80 -9.77 -24.24
CA GLY A 287 -10.91 -9.81 -25.20
C GLY A 287 -11.95 -10.91 -24.96
N GLN A 288 -11.82 -11.76 -23.93
CA GLN A 288 -12.79 -12.82 -23.62
C GLN A 288 -14.12 -12.23 -23.14
N GLU A 289 -14.05 -11.23 -22.26
CA GLU A 289 -15.23 -10.49 -21.80
C GLU A 289 -15.93 -9.77 -22.94
N GLU A 290 -15.17 -9.05 -23.76
CA GLU A 290 -15.69 -8.35 -24.93
C GLU A 290 -16.29 -9.34 -25.94
N TYR A 291 -15.65 -10.49 -26.18
CA TYR A 291 -16.21 -11.54 -27.02
C TYR A 291 -17.55 -12.05 -26.47
N GLY A 292 -17.57 -12.46 -25.20
CA GLY A 292 -18.76 -13.03 -24.57
C GLY A 292 -19.90 -12.03 -24.42
N ASP A 293 -19.59 -10.78 -24.13
CA ASP A 293 -20.60 -9.73 -24.11
C ASP A 293 -20.99 -9.27 -25.51
N ASN A 294 -20.19 -9.47 -26.56
CA ASN A 294 -20.61 -9.23 -27.95
C ASN A 294 -21.49 -10.35 -28.53
N LEU A 295 -21.46 -11.56 -27.97
CA LEU A 295 -22.37 -12.63 -28.37
C LEU A 295 -23.85 -12.21 -28.22
N ALA A 296 -24.65 -12.48 -29.25
CA ALA A 296 -26.10 -12.39 -29.19
C ALA A 296 -26.66 -13.74 -28.73
N PHE A 297 -27.73 -13.69 -27.94
CA PHE A 297 -28.44 -14.87 -27.45
C PHE A 297 -29.92 -14.66 -27.72
N ASN A 298 -30.55 -15.55 -28.48
CA ASN A 298 -31.98 -15.51 -28.78
C ASN A 298 -32.58 -16.92 -28.69
N PRO A 299 -33.64 -17.18 -27.89
CA PRO A 299 -34.24 -18.51 -27.81
C PRO A 299 -34.77 -19.03 -29.16
N TRP A 300 -35.10 -18.14 -30.10
CA TRP A 300 -35.49 -18.49 -31.48
C TRP A 300 -34.29 -18.76 -32.40
N HIS A 301 -33.06 -18.57 -31.93
CA HIS A 301 -31.86 -19.05 -32.61
C HIS A 301 -31.68 -20.55 -32.35
N SER A 302 -32.66 -21.32 -32.80
CA SER A 302 -32.81 -22.76 -32.53
C SER A 302 -33.31 -23.49 -33.77
N LEU A 303 -33.11 -24.81 -33.76
CA LEU A 303 -33.71 -25.72 -34.74
C LEU A 303 -35.22 -25.84 -34.53
N SER A 304 -35.95 -26.20 -35.59
CA SER A 304 -37.42 -26.35 -35.55
C SER A 304 -37.91 -27.34 -34.49
N GLU A 305 -37.12 -28.37 -34.23
CA GLU A 305 -37.36 -29.42 -33.26
C GLU A 305 -37.27 -28.92 -31.83
N HIS A 306 -36.66 -27.75 -31.62
CA HIS A 306 -36.48 -27.06 -30.34
C HIS A 306 -37.13 -25.67 -30.38
N ARG A 307 -38.21 -25.50 -31.14
CA ARG A 307 -38.93 -24.22 -31.28
C ARG A 307 -39.46 -23.75 -29.92
N PRO A 308 -39.18 -22.50 -29.48
CA PRO A 308 -39.83 -21.92 -28.30
C PRO A 308 -41.36 -21.80 -28.50
N VAL A 309 -42.15 -22.05 -27.46
CA VAL A 309 -43.62 -22.04 -27.54
C VAL A 309 -44.22 -21.08 -26.49
N GLY A 310 -45.28 -20.37 -26.89
CA GLY A 310 -46.00 -19.39 -26.07
C GLY A 310 -45.73 -17.94 -26.49
N SER A 311 -46.66 -17.04 -26.14
CA SER A 311 -46.64 -15.62 -26.52
C SER A 311 -45.43 -14.88 -25.92
N ILE A 312 -45.03 -15.17 -24.68
CA ILE A 312 -43.78 -14.63 -24.11
C ILE A 312 -42.58 -15.10 -24.91
N ALA A 313 -42.57 -16.36 -25.37
CA ALA A 313 -41.47 -16.88 -26.14
C ALA A 313 -41.35 -16.14 -27.48
N GLU A 314 -42.48 -15.93 -28.18
CA GLU A 314 -42.56 -15.11 -29.40
C GLU A 314 -42.05 -13.68 -29.17
N ALA A 315 -42.52 -13.02 -28.11
CA ALA A 315 -42.07 -11.68 -27.74
C ALA A 315 -40.55 -11.63 -27.52
N ARG A 316 -39.97 -12.61 -26.82
CA ARG A 316 -38.51 -12.70 -26.62
C ARG A 316 -37.76 -12.87 -27.93
N GLY A 317 -38.32 -13.59 -28.90
CA GLY A 317 -37.75 -13.73 -30.24
C GLY A 317 -37.53 -12.39 -30.92
N VAL A 318 -38.58 -11.55 -30.96
CA VAL A 318 -38.55 -10.23 -31.59
C VAL A 318 -37.70 -9.23 -30.79
N VAL A 319 -37.91 -9.16 -29.48
CA VAL A 319 -37.25 -8.16 -28.61
C VAL A 319 -35.75 -8.41 -28.50
N TYR A 320 -35.31 -9.65 -28.36
CA TYR A 320 -33.87 -9.96 -28.26
C TYR A 320 -33.18 -9.72 -29.60
N HIS A 321 -33.84 -10.02 -30.72
CA HIS A 321 -33.32 -9.72 -32.04
C HIS A 321 -33.16 -8.21 -32.27
N ALA A 322 -34.19 -7.41 -31.98
CA ALA A 322 -34.15 -5.95 -32.09
C ALA A 322 -33.10 -5.32 -31.15
N ALA A 323 -33.01 -5.78 -29.90
CA ALA A 323 -31.99 -5.31 -28.95
C ALA A 323 -30.57 -5.66 -29.40
N ALA A 324 -30.35 -6.87 -29.94
CA ALA A 324 -29.05 -7.26 -30.47
C ALA A 324 -28.66 -6.42 -31.69
N ALA A 325 -29.59 -6.17 -32.63
CA ALA A 325 -29.36 -5.33 -33.80
C ALA A 325 -28.99 -3.90 -33.40
N ARG A 326 -29.76 -3.26 -32.51
CA ARG A 326 -29.48 -1.89 -32.02
C ARG A 326 -28.12 -1.80 -31.32
N ARG A 327 -27.76 -2.81 -30.53
CA ARG A 327 -26.48 -2.84 -29.82
C ARG A 327 -25.31 -3.06 -30.76
N ARG A 328 -25.47 -3.91 -31.77
CA ARG A 328 -24.44 -4.13 -32.81
C ARG A 328 -24.17 -2.85 -33.59
N ASP A 329 -25.23 -2.14 -33.99
CA ASP A 329 -25.14 -0.84 -34.65
C ASP A 329 -24.44 0.21 -33.77
N ALA A 330 -24.91 0.41 -32.54
CA ALA A 330 -24.35 1.41 -31.63
C ALA A 330 -22.89 1.12 -31.20
N ASN A 331 -22.52 -0.16 -31.05
CA ASN A 331 -21.18 -0.55 -30.57
C ASN A 331 -20.19 -0.86 -31.70
N GLY A 332 -20.60 -0.69 -32.97
CA GLY A 332 -19.74 -0.99 -34.12
C GLY A 332 -19.40 -2.49 -34.28
N ILE A 333 -20.29 -3.39 -33.87
CA ILE A 333 -20.10 -4.84 -33.98
C ILE A 333 -20.77 -5.36 -35.26
N PRO A 334 -20.10 -6.19 -36.08
CA PRO A 334 -20.70 -6.75 -37.30
C PRO A 334 -22.03 -7.49 -37.06
N ALA A 335 -22.98 -7.30 -37.97
CA ALA A 335 -24.25 -8.02 -38.01
C ALA A 335 -24.08 -9.44 -38.60
N ALA A 336 -23.31 -10.29 -37.91
CA ALA A 336 -23.11 -11.68 -38.28
C ALA A 336 -23.03 -12.57 -37.01
N GLU A 337 -23.50 -13.81 -37.13
CA GLU A 337 -23.20 -14.84 -36.14
C GLU A 337 -21.67 -15.11 -36.10
N PRO A 338 -21.12 -15.44 -34.92
CA PRO A 338 -19.69 -15.74 -34.81
C PRO A 338 -19.31 -16.92 -35.69
N GLY A 339 -18.17 -16.82 -36.39
CA GLY A 339 -17.50 -17.94 -37.06
C GLY A 339 -17.01 -19.00 -36.07
N PRO A 340 -16.10 -19.94 -36.44
CA PRO A 340 -15.76 -21.08 -35.59
C PRO A 340 -15.45 -20.62 -34.17
N ALA A 341 -15.96 -21.36 -33.18
CA ALA A 341 -15.91 -20.98 -31.77
C ALA A 341 -14.52 -20.46 -31.40
N ARG A 342 -14.47 -19.31 -30.72
CA ARG A 342 -13.19 -18.75 -30.26
C ARG A 342 -12.40 -19.85 -29.53
N PRO A 343 -11.17 -20.17 -29.96
CA PRO A 343 -10.37 -21.19 -29.31
C PRO A 343 -10.04 -20.75 -27.88
N ALA A 344 -9.74 -21.71 -27.00
CA ALA A 344 -9.16 -21.39 -25.71
C ALA A 344 -7.85 -20.61 -25.94
N ALA A 345 -7.66 -19.50 -25.24
CA ALA A 345 -6.41 -18.76 -25.33
C ALA A 345 -5.28 -19.63 -24.76
N THR A 346 -4.42 -20.15 -25.63
CA THR A 346 -3.17 -20.85 -25.27
C THR A 346 -1.95 -19.95 -25.37
N GLU A 347 -2.11 -18.77 -25.98
CA GLU A 347 -1.08 -17.75 -26.07
C GLU A 347 -0.93 -17.09 -24.69
N PRO A 348 0.30 -17.00 -24.13
CA PRO A 348 0.51 -16.11 -22.99
C PRO A 348 0.03 -14.72 -23.39
N HIS A 349 -0.70 -14.06 -22.50
CA HIS A 349 -1.27 -12.75 -22.77
C HIS A 349 -0.20 -11.86 -23.43
N GLY A 350 -0.51 -11.29 -24.60
CA GLY A 350 0.28 -10.17 -25.11
C GLY A 350 0.29 -9.12 -24.01
N ARG A 351 1.46 -8.89 -23.40
CA ARG A 351 1.60 -7.95 -22.28
C ARG A 351 1.08 -6.60 -22.75
N ASP A 352 0.10 -6.04 -22.06
CA ASP A 352 -0.34 -4.67 -22.32
C ASP A 352 0.79 -3.73 -21.90
N THR A 353 1.63 -3.34 -22.85
CA THR A 353 2.75 -2.41 -22.64
C THR A 353 2.34 -0.96 -22.88
N ARG A 354 1.05 -0.68 -23.14
CA ARG A 354 0.60 0.68 -23.43
C ARG A 354 0.59 1.50 -22.16
N ILE A 355 1.43 2.52 -22.13
CA ILE A 355 1.50 3.45 -21.00
C ILE A 355 0.34 4.45 -21.11
N VAL A 356 -0.51 4.48 -20.08
CA VAL A 356 -1.65 5.42 -19.98
C VAL A 356 -1.43 6.50 -18.91
N ARG A 357 -0.59 6.21 -17.91
CA ARG A 357 -0.12 7.14 -16.87
C ARG A 357 1.32 6.82 -16.50
N ALA A 358 1.98 7.71 -15.79
CA ALA A 358 3.29 7.48 -15.19
C ALA A 358 3.30 7.94 -13.71
N ALA A 359 4.31 7.54 -12.95
CA ALA A 359 4.51 8.03 -11.58
C ALA A 359 5.99 8.19 -11.26
N VAL A 360 6.32 9.19 -10.43
CA VAL A 360 7.68 9.44 -9.94
C VAL A 360 7.97 8.56 -8.72
N HIS A 361 9.09 7.84 -8.68
CA HIS A 361 9.50 7.02 -7.53
C HIS A 361 10.94 7.34 -7.09
N PRO A 362 11.25 7.34 -5.78
CA PRO A 362 10.33 7.10 -4.66
C PRO A 362 9.26 8.20 -4.54
N ALA A 363 8.09 7.86 -4.00
CA ALA A 363 6.99 8.79 -3.76
C ALA A 363 7.36 9.87 -2.74
N ILE A 364 8.20 9.51 -1.76
CA ILE A 364 8.86 10.44 -0.83
C ILE A 364 10.35 10.09 -0.84
N GLY A 365 11.15 10.94 -1.49
CA GLY A 365 12.60 10.78 -1.54
C GLY A 365 13.30 11.44 -0.37
N VAL A 366 14.36 10.79 0.15
CA VAL A 366 15.11 11.26 1.32
C VAL A 366 16.56 11.56 0.93
N ALA A 367 16.88 12.84 0.84
CA ALA A 367 18.25 13.36 0.79
C ALA A 367 18.74 13.71 2.20
N ARG A 368 20.05 13.84 2.39
CA ARG A 368 20.63 14.24 3.68
C ARG A 368 21.72 15.27 3.50
N VAL A 369 21.78 16.22 4.44
CA VAL A 369 22.83 17.23 4.49
C VAL A 369 24.20 16.62 4.79
N GLY A 370 25.26 17.33 4.41
CA GLY A 370 26.66 17.00 4.67
C GLY A 370 27.54 18.21 4.33
N ASP A 371 28.61 18.42 5.09
CA ASP A 371 29.49 19.60 5.00
C ASP A 371 30.56 19.50 3.90
N SER A 372 30.63 18.39 3.17
CA SER A 372 31.45 18.29 1.95
C SER A 372 30.94 19.24 0.87
N ALA A 373 31.85 20.06 0.33
CA ALA A 373 31.51 21.04 -0.70
C ALA A 373 30.96 20.38 -1.98
N GLU A 374 31.57 19.27 -2.39
CA GLU A 374 31.30 18.59 -3.68
C GLU A 374 30.94 17.10 -3.54
N GLY A 375 31.34 16.45 -2.43
CA GLY A 375 31.17 15.01 -2.25
C GLY A 375 29.74 14.60 -1.93
N PHE A 376 29.25 13.56 -2.61
CA PHE A 376 27.97 12.93 -2.30
C PHE A 376 28.00 11.41 -2.58
N PHE A 377 27.02 10.69 -2.05
CA PHE A 377 26.70 9.30 -2.39
C PHE A 377 25.19 9.14 -2.60
N LEU A 378 24.75 8.07 -3.26
CA LEU A 378 23.34 7.83 -3.52
C LEU A 378 22.63 7.20 -2.30
N ALA A 379 21.41 7.64 -2.06
CA ALA A 379 20.48 6.98 -1.14
C ALA A 379 20.22 5.52 -1.57
N PRO A 380 19.97 4.60 -0.63
CA PRO A 380 19.60 3.23 -0.96
C PRO A 380 18.33 3.17 -1.82
N GLU A 381 18.35 2.34 -2.86
CA GLU A 381 17.18 2.06 -3.72
C GLU A 381 16.51 0.72 -3.43
N LEU A 382 17.08 -0.06 -2.51
CA LEU A 382 16.52 -1.31 -2.01
C LEU A 382 16.58 -1.35 -0.48
N ASP A 383 15.56 -1.95 0.12
CA ASP A 383 15.56 -2.29 1.54
C ASP A 383 16.56 -3.44 1.79
N GLY A 384 17.70 -3.14 2.40
CA GLY A 384 18.78 -4.12 2.57
C GLY A 384 19.83 -4.11 1.45
N ALA A 385 19.91 -3.01 0.68
CA ALA A 385 21.01 -2.80 -0.27
C ALA A 385 22.38 -3.00 0.41
N PRO A 386 23.38 -3.56 -0.29
CA PRO A 386 24.73 -3.67 0.25
C PRO A 386 25.25 -2.31 0.67
N PRO A 387 25.96 -2.22 1.80
CA PRO A 387 26.55 -0.96 2.22
C PRO A 387 27.58 -0.48 1.19
N PRO A 388 27.73 0.84 1.03
CA PRO A 388 28.85 1.40 0.30
C PRO A 388 30.20 0.93 0.84
N ALA A 389 31.24 1.00 0.01
CA ALA A 389 32.60 0.64 0.41
C ALA A 389 33.08 1.45 1.63
N THR A 390 33.99 0.87 2.43
CA THR A 390 34.61 1.56 3.56
C THR A 390 35.23 2.89 3.12
N GLY A 391 35.00 3.95 3.90
CA GLY A 391 35.46 5.31 3.57
C GLY A 391 34.55 6.09 2.62
N THR A 392 33.38 5.57 2.24
CA THR A 392 32.47 6.29 1.32
C THR A 392 31.89 7.58 1.94
N TYR A 393 31.57 7.59 3.23
CA TYR A 393 30.74 8.64 3.84
C TYR A 393 31.44 9.99 4.02
N LYS A 394 32.77 10.01 4.11
CA LYS A 394 33.56 11.25 4.21
C LYS A 394 34.41 11.45 2.95
N ASP A 395 34.72 12.69 2.63
CA ASP A 395 35.68 13.03 1.59
C ASP A 395 37.13 13.02 2.12
N ALA A 396 38.10 13.29 1.25
CA ALA A 396 39.51 13.27 1.59
C ALA A 396 39.93 14.33 2.63
N SER A 397 39.11 15.38 2.86
CA SER A 397 39.33 16.38 3.90
C SER A 397 38.75 15.96 5.26
N GLY A 398 38.00 14.85 5.30
CA GLY A 398 37.27 14.41 6.47
C GLY A 398 35.91 15.10 6.64
N ALA A 399 35.42 15.82 5.63
CA ALA A 399 34.07 16.38 5.60
C ALA A 399 33.04 15.31 5.20
N LEU A 400 31.84 15.38 5.76
CA LEU A 400 30.76 14.45 5.52
C LEU A 400 30.12 14.69 4.14
N LYS A 401 30.07 13.65 3.31
CA LYS A 401 29.41 13.70 2.00
C LYS A 401 27.89 13.80 2.16
N ARG A 402 27.25 14.54 1.26
CA ARG A 402 25.78 14.62 1.16
C ARG A 402 25.20 13.27 0.70
N GLN A 403 24.00 12.92 1.16
CA GLN A 403 23.24 11.82 0.57
C GLN A 403 22.29 12.39 -0.50
N ALA A 404 22.49 12.01 -1.76
CA ALA A 404 21.63 12.38 -2.87
C ALA A 404 20.52 11.35 -3.06
N VAL A 405 19.28 11.79 -3.24
CA VAL A 405 18.19 10.89 -3.65
C VAL A 405 18.08 10.88 -5.16
N ARG A 406 17.88 9.69 -5.74
CA ARG A 406 17.59 9.50 -7.16
C ARG A 406 16.10 9.22 -7.37
N PHE A 407 15.47 10.02 -8.22
CA PHE A 407 14.09 9.83 -8.65
C PHE A 407 14.05 9.25 -10.07
N ARG A 408 13.10 8.34 -10.28
CA ARG A 408 12.83 7.61 -11.51
C ARG A 408 11.37 7.81 -11.90
N VAL A 409 11.04 7.61 -13.17
CA VAL A 409 9.64 7.62 -13.64
C VAL A 409 9.30 6.23 -14.16
N TYR A 410 8.18 5.67 -13.74
CA TYR A 410 7.66 4.41 -14.29
C TYR A 410 6.34 4.67 -15.03
N GLY A 411 6.20 4.06 -16.20
CA GLY A 411 4.97 4.06 -16.98
C GLY A 411 4.08 2.87 -16.61
N TYR A 412 2.78 3.12 -16.50
CA TYR A 412 1.78 2.15 -16.09
C TYR A 412 0.74 1.93 -17.18
N ASN A 413 0.32 0.68 -17.34
CA ASN A 413 -0.82 0.31 -18.20
C ASN A 413 -2.16 0.62 -17.53
N ALA A 414 -3.26 0.34 -18.25
CA ALA A 414 -4.61 0.61 -17.74
C ALA A 414 -4.98 -0.26 -16.52
N ALA A 415 -4.31 -1.40 -16.32
CA ALA A 415 -4.46 -2.25 -15.15
C ALA A 415 -3.65 -1.74 -13.93
N GLY A 416 -2.85 -0.69 -14.07
CA GLY A 416 -2.01 -0.14 -13.01
C GLY A 416 -0.70 -0.89 -12.78
N GLU A 417 -0.29 -1.74 -13.72
CA GLU A 417 0.99 -2.46 -13.67
C GLU A 417 2.12 -1.61 -14.26
N ALA A 418 3.30 -1.62 -13.65
CA ALA A 418 4.46 -0.93 -14.21
C ALA A 418 5.02 -1.72 -15.41
N VAL A 419 5.08 -1.08 -16.58
CA VAL A 419 5.44 -1.74 -17.86
C VAL A 419 6.72 -1.20 -18.49
N ALA A 420 7.19 -0.03 -18.07
CA ALA A 420 8.51 0.50 -18.42
C ALA A 420 9.05 1.45 -17.35
N GLU A 421 10.37 1.49 -17.16
CA GLU A 421 11.01 2.70 -16.64
C GLU A 421 11.13 3.70 -17.80
N LEU A 422 10.75 4.95 -17.54
CA LEU A 422 10.88 6.04 -18.50
C LEU A 422 12.20 6.77 -18.24
N THR A 423 13.05 6.79 -19.27
CA THR A 423 14.37 7.42 -19.28
C THR A 423 14.47 8.34 -20.50
N ALA A 424 15.58 9.07 -20.61
CA ALA A 424 15.90 9.83 -21.80
C ALA A 424 16.09 8.97 -23.09
N ASP A 425 16.04 7.63 -22.99
CA ASP A 425 16.11 6.72 -24.14
C ASP A 425 14.75 6.51 -24.81
N ASN A 426 13.65 6.57 -24.04
CA ASN A 426 12.31 6.19 -24.48
C ASN A 426 11.23 7.23 -24.18
N ALA A 427 11.56 8.32 -23.49
CA ALA A 427 10.65 9.40 -23.19
C ALA A 427 11.37 10.76 -23.17
N ASP A 428 10.62 11.82 -23.44
CA ASP A 428 11.05 13.18 -23.13
C ASP A 428 10.68 13.53 -21.68
N LEU A 429 11.70 13.75 -20.85
CA LEU A 429 11.55 13.96 -19.41
C LEU A 429 12.01 15.37 -19.00
N ARG A 430 11.10 16.14 -18.39
CA ARG A 430 11.43 17.41 -17.73
C ARG A 430 11.05 17.35 -16.26
N TRP A 431 12.05 17.45 -15.40
CA TRP A 431 11.86 17.48 -13.95
C TRP A 431 11.64 18.91 -13.47
N THR A 432 10.76 19.08 -12.48
CA THR A 432 10.57 20.35 -11.76
C THR A 432 10.45 20.09 -10.27
N VAL A 433 11.24 20.80 -9.48
CA VAL A 433 11.30 20.68 -8.02
C VAL A 433 11.15 22.07 -7.40
N GLU A 434 10.39 22.15 -6.32
CA GLU A 434 10.23 23.37 -5.54
C GLU A 434 10.38 23.00 -4.06
N VAL A 435 11.38 23.53 -3.36
CA VAL A 435 11.63 23.24 -1.94
C VAL A 435 11.63 24.52 -1.11
N ALA A 436 11.32 24.40 0.17
CA ALA A 436 11.45 25.50 1.12
C ALA A 436 11.81 25.00 2.53
N ASN A 437 12.32 25.90 3.37
CA ASN A 437 12.43 25.69 4.81
C ASN A 437 11.51 26.69 5.53
N LYS A 438 10.59 26.18 6.34
CA LYS A 438 9.61 26.99 7.07
C LYS A 438 9.71 26.85 8.59
N LYS A 439 10.76 26.18 9.10
CA LYS A 439 10.88 25.87 10.54
C LYS A 439 10.83 27.10 11.43
N ALA A 440 11.54 28.17 11.05
CA ALA A 440 11.61 29.39 11.82
C ALA A 440 10.31 30.22 11.75
N ALA A 441 9.51 30.05 10.69
CA ALA A 441 8.21 30.68 10.51
C ALA A 441 7.07 29.91 11.22
N TRP A 442 7.33 28.66 11.62
CA TRP A 442 6.34 27.75 12.17
C TRP A 442 6.20 27.83 13.70
N TYR A 443 5.32 27.00 14.24
CA TYR A 443 5.11 26.85 15.68
C TYR A 443 6.27 26.13 16.36
N GLN A 444 6.42 26.41 17.65
CA GLN A 444 7.32 25.69 18.54
C GLN A 444 6.95 24.21 18.59
N PHE A 445 7.95 23.34 18.74
CA PHE A 445 7.68 21.95 19.09
C PHE A 445 7.64 21.82 20.62
N GLN A 446 6.49 21.44 21.16
CA GLN A 446 6.30 21.18 22.59
C GLN A 446 6.10 19.68 22.85
N LEU A 447 5.15 19.10 22.11
CA LEU A 447 4.86 17.68 22.05
C LEU A 447 4.16 17.40 20.70
N ALA A 448 4.05 16.14 20.30
CA ALA A 448 3.18 15.76 19.19
C ALA A 448 1.73 16.21 19.49
N LEU A 449 1.08 16.95 18.58
CA LEU A 449 -0.24 17.53 18.84
C LEU A 449 -1.40 16.55 18.68
N ASP A 450 -1.12 15.34 18.22
CA ASP A 450 -2.11 14.28 17.98
C ASP A 450 -2.22 13.26 19.11
N ILE A 451 -1.54 13.51 20.24
CA ILE A 451 -1.68 12.70 21.45
C ILE A 451 -2.39 13.51 22.55
N PRO A 452 -3.19 12.85 23.43
CA PRO A 452 -3.91 13.54 24.50
C PRO A 452 -3.01 14.33 25.45
N GLU A 453 -1.78 13.87 25.65
CA GLU A 453 -0.78 14.46 26.55
C GLU A 453 -0.30 15.84 26.08
N ALA A 454 -0.56 16.22 24.82
CA ALA A 454 -0.27 17.57 24.32
C ALA A 454 -0.96 18.66 25.14
N ALA A 455 -2.11 18.35 25.76
CA ALA A 455 -2.82 19.27 26.65
C ALA A 455 -2.06 19.58 27.96
N GLN A 456 -1.07 18.77 28.32
CA GLN A 456 -0.22 18.98 29.51
C GLN A 456 1.09 19.70 29.16
N ALA A 457 1.40 19.86 27.87
CA ALA A 457 2.57 20.58 27.41
C ALA A 457 2.31 22.10 27.44
N PRO A 458 3.37 22.93 27.45
CA PRO A 458 3.22 24.37 27.25
C PRO A 458 2.48 24.71 25.95
N ALA A 459 1.87 25.89 25.89
CA ALA A 459 1.18 26.36 24.70
C ALA A 459 2.12 26.35 23.47
N THR A 460 1.67 25.76 22.37
CA THR A 460 2.42 25.69 21.12
C THR A 460 2.30 27.01 20.37
N THR A 461 3.14 27.97 20.73
CA THR A 461 3.15 29.32 20.13
C THR A 461 4.06 29.39 18.89
N LEU A 462 3.89 30.42 18.06
CA LEU A 462 4.79 30.67 16.93
C LEU A 462 6.24 30.84 17.40
N ARG A 463 7.20 30.24 16.67
CA ARG A 463 8.61 30.63 16.78
C ARG A 463 8.78 32.06 16.28
N ASN A 464 9.77 32.76 16.84
CA ASN A 464 10.07 34.15 16.53
C ASN A 464 8.89 35.10 16.77
N LEU A 465 7.98 34.77 17.69
CA LEU A 465 6.78 35.57 17.92
C LEU A 465 7.10 36.95 18.49
N THR A 466 8.10 37.04 19.37
CA THR A 466 8.51 38.29 20.02
C THR A 466 9.74 38.93 19.37
N THR A 467 10.52 38.17 18.60
CA THR A 467 11.76 38.64 17.98
C THR A 467 11.56 39.24 16.58
N VAL A 468 10.49 38.85 15.88
CA VAL A 468 10.18 39.35 14.52
C VAL A 468 8.77 39.93 14.47
N PRO A 469 8.59 41.20 14.03
CA PRO A 469 7.28 41.82 13.92
C PRO A 469 6.31 41.03 13.05
N ALA A 470 5.02 41.03 13.39
CA ALA A 470 3.99 40.25 12.70
C ALA A 470 3.97 40.48 11.17
N GLY A 471 4.09 41.74 10.72
CA GLY A 471 4.13 42.09 9.28
C GLY A 471 5.39 41.61 8.54
N GLU A 472 6.44 41.22 9.25
CA GLU A 472 7.73 40.81 8.69
C GLU A 472 7.98 39.30 8.75
N ARG A 473 7.06 38.51 9.35
CA ARG A 473 7.22 37.06 9.51
C ARG A 473 7.41 36.30 8.19
N HIS A 474 6.93 36.83 7.07
CA HIS A 474 7.17 36.25 5.75
C HIS A 474 8.68 36.11 5.42
N ARG A 475 9.55 36.90 6.07
CA ARG A 475 11.01 36.85 5.94
C ARG A 475 11.66 35.68 6.70
N LEU A 476 10.90 34.92 7.50
CA LEU A 476 11.37 33.74 8.24
C LEU A 476 11.38 32.46 7.40
N ALA A 477 10.61 32.41 6.32
CA ALA A 477 10.54 31.26 5.42
C ALA A 477 11.59 31.38 4.31
N ILE A 478 12.42 30.36 4.13
CA ILE A 478 13.43 30.31 3.07
C ILE A 478 12.79 29.68 1.83
N THR A 479 12.54 30.50 0.80
CA THR A 479 11.78 30.11 -0.39
C THR A 479 12.54 30.47 -1.69
N PRO A 480 13.48 29.62 -2.15
CA PRO A 480 14.24 29.86 -3.38
C PRO A 480 13.40 29.76 -4.67
N GLY A 481 12.17 29.23 -4.59
CA GLY A 481 11.27 29.01 -5.72
C GLY A 481 11.66 27.78 -6.56
N ARG A 482 10.87 27.50 -7.60
CA ARG A 482 11.02 26.31 -8.44
C ARG A 482 12.29 26.31 -9.29
N ARG A 483 12.80 25.11 -9.57
CA ARG A 483 13.88 24.83 -10.54
C ARG A 483 13.48 23.68 -11.44
N SER A 484 13.96 23.69 -12.69
CA SER A 484 13.69 22.63 -13.66
C SER A 484 14.97 22.15 -14.32
N ILE A 485 15.04 20.85 -14.62
CA ILE A 485 16.18 20.23 -15.29
C ILE A 485 15.71 19.17 -16.30
N ARG A 486 16.44 19.02 -17.40
CA ARG A 486 16.13 18.12 -18.51
C ARG A 486 17.41 17.65 -19.20
N GLY A 487 17.40 16.42 -19.70
CA GLY A 487 18.50 15.82 -20.45
C GLY A 487 19.46 15.04 -19.56
N ARG A 488 20.49 14.46 -20.19
CA ARG A 488 21.48 13.59 -19.55
C ARG A 488 22.63 14.39 -18.94
N ASP A 489 23.17 13.89 -17.84
CA ASP A 489 24.42 14.36 -17.20
C ASP A 489 24.45 15.88 -17.01
N ARG A 490 23.35 16.48 -16.55
CA ARG A 490 23.26 17.91 -16.27
C ARG A 490 23.55 18.18 -14.79
N ALA A 491 24.42 19.14 -14.51
CA ALA A 491 24.77 19.57 -13.15
C ALA A 491 25.45 20.95 -13.17
N GLY A 492 25.63 21.56 -11.99
CA GLY A 492 26.60 22.64 -11.76
C GLY A 492 26.29 24.00 -12.37
N LYS A 493 25.05 24.24 -12.84
CA LYS A 493 24.63 25.55 -13.35
C LYS A 493 23.81 26.33 -12.33
N PRO A 494 23.86 27.67 -12.30
CA PRO A 494 23.10 28.49 -11.36
C PRO A 494 21.59 28.23 -11.40
N GLU A 495 21.03 27.99 -12.59
CA GLU A 495 19.60 27.67 -12.74
C GLU A 495 19.18 26.30 -12.16
N TYR A 496 20.13 25.50 -11.67
CA TYR A 496 19.86 24.24 -10.98
C TYR A 496 20.04 24.35 -9.46
N ALA A 497 20.58 25.47 -8.96
CA ALA A 497 20.82 25.71 -7.54
C ALA A 497 19.63 26.39 -6.85
N PHE A 498 19.37 25.99 -5.61
CA PHE A 498 18.40 26.61 -4.72
C PHE A 498 19.11 27.58 -3.76
N ASP A 499 19.76 28.60 -4.31
CA ASP A 499 20.64 29.58 -3.62
C ASP A 499 20.04 30.99 -3.52
N SER A 500 18.83 31.21 -4.07
CA SER A 500 18.15 32.51 -4.06
C SER A 500 17.22 32.71 -2.86
N GLY A 501 17.05 31.70 -2.01
CA GLY A 501 16.25 31.80 -0.79
C GLY A 501 16.99 32.62 0.27
N THR A 502 16.25 33.37 1.10
CA THR A 502 16.85 34.13 2.19
C THR A 502 16.13 33.90 3.52
N PHE A 503 16.86 34.00 4.61
CA PHE A 503 16.33 34.09 5.97
C PHE A 503 16.67 35.47 6.53
N LEU A 504 15.66 36.26 6.86
CA LEU A 504 15.81 37.66 7.31
C LEU A 504 16.69 38.54 6.38
N GLY A 505 16.79 38.19 5.10
CA GLY A 505 17.60 38.91 4.10
C GLY A 505 19.00 38.31 3.86
N HIS A 506 19.36 37.24 4.57
CA HIS A 506 20.63 36.54 4.38
C HIS A 506 20.47 35.30 3.48
N PRO A 507 21.30 35.09 2.46
CA PRO A 507 21.18 33.94 1.56
C PRO A 507 21.34 32.60 2.28
N VAL A 508 20.51 31.63 1.88
CA VAL A 508 20.58 30.24 2.38
C VAL A 508 20.47 29.28 1.19
N TYR A 509 21.44 28.38 1.09
CA TYR A 509 21.49 27.35 0.04
C TYR A 509 20.71 26.11 0.49
N LEU A 510 19.65 25.73 -0.22
CA LEU A 510 18.82 24.56 0.13
C LEU A 510 19.13 23.29 -0.69
N GLY A 511 19.99 23.37 -1.70
CA GLY A 511 20.36 22.22 -2.53
C GLY A 511 20.53 22.51 -4.02
N GLU A 512 20.57 21.45 -4.82
CA GLU A 512 20.75 21.52 -6.27
C GLU A 512 20.12 20.32 -7.00
N LEU A 513 19.77 20.54 -8.27
CA LEU A 513 19.32 19.50 -9.19
C LEU A 513 20.47 18.99 -10.06
N ARG A 514 20.49 17.68 -10.28
CA ARG A 514 21.36 17.02 -11.26
C ARG A 514 20.58 15.96 -12.04
N THR A 515 21.08 15.53 -13.18
CA THR A 515 20.60 14.33 -13.87
C THR A 515 21.72 13.35 -14.15
N ASP A 516 21.44 12.05 -14.11
CA ASP A 516 22.39 11.01 -14.53
C ASP A 516 22.35 10.77 -16.05
N GLY A 517 23.15 9.81 -16.51
CA GLY A 517 23.23 9.43 -17.93
C GLY A 517 21.94 8.86 -18.52
N ALA A 518 20.97 8.45 -17.69
CA ALA A 518 19.64 8.04 -18.13
C ALA A 518 18.61 9.19 -18.07
N GLY A 519 19.01 10.38 -17.63
CA GLY A 519 18.11 11.52 -17.43
C GLY A 519 17.25 11.41 -16.17
N ARG A 520 17.60 10.51 -15.24
CA ARG A 520 16.95 10.40 -13.92
C ARG A 520 17.34 11.60 -13.07
N LEU A 521 16.42 12.09 -12.23
CA LEU A 521 16.70 13.22 -11.36
C LEU A 521 17.52 12.79 -10.15
N LEU A 522 18.57 13.54 -9.84
CA LEU A 522 19.27 13.48 -8.57
C LEU A 522 18.99 14.80 -7.85
N PHE A 523 18.55 14.71 -6.60
CA PHE A 523 18.42 15.87 -5.71
C PHE A 523 19.45 15.78 -4.58
N LEU A 524 20.27 16.83 -4.45
CA LEU A 524 21.20 17.00 -3.35
C LEU A 524 20.68 18.13 -2.47
N GLY A 525 20.58 17.89 -1.16
CA GLY A 525 20.14 18.90 -0.20
C GLY A 525 21.22 19.93 0.17
N GLY A 526 20.93 20.70 1.22
CA GLY A 526 21.84 21.65 1.85
C GLY A 526 23.15 21.04 2.34
N ARG A 527 24.03 21.90 2.84
CA ARG A 527 25.40 21.59 3.30
C ARG A 527 25.50 21.44 4.82
N GLY A 528 24.37 21.41 5.52
CA GLY A 528 24.32 21.29 6.98
C GLY A 528 24.64 22.60 7.70
N VAL A 529 24.52 23.74 7.00
CA VAL A 529 24.77 25.07 7.56
C VAL A 529 23.56 25.55 8.33
N SER A 530 23.79 25.91 9.60
CA SER A 530 22.80 26.52 10.48
C SER A 530 23.38 27.79 11.09
N ALA A 531 22.58 28.85 11.19
CA ALA A 531 23.04 30.12 11.75
C ALA A 531 21.92 30.91 12.42
N SER A 532 22.32 31.89 13.23
CA SER A 532 21.42 32.84 13.90
C SER A 532 21.68 34.26 13.40
N TYR A 533 20.62 35.06 13.26
CA TYR A 533 20.69 36.50 13.00
C TYR A 533 19.93 37.24 14.12
N PRO A 534 20.47 37.22 15.35
CA PRO A 534 21.50 38.17 15.76
C PRO A 534 22.81 37.52 16.24
N ALA A 535 23.23 36.39 15.65
CA ALA A 535 24.37 35.59 16.11
C ALA A 535 24.26 35.11 17.57
N ALA A 536 23.03 34.83 18.02
CA ALA A 536 22.78 34.28 19.36
C ALA A 536 23.19 32.81 19.44
N GLN A 537 23.56 32.34 20.64
CA GLN A 537 23.78 30.92 20.90
C GLN A 537 22.45 30.15 20.87
N ALA A 538 22.48 28.91 20.41
CA ALA A 538 21.35 28.00 20.57
C ALA A 538 21.32 27.49 22.01
N THR A 539 20.16 27.58 22.67
CA THR A 539 19.99 27.25 24.09
C THR A 539 18.91 26.20 24.34
N HIS A 540 18.07 25.90 23.34
CA HIS A 540 17.01 24.90 23.40
C HIS A 540 17.23 23.80 22.36
N PHE A 541 16.79 22.57 22.64
CA PHE A 541 16.94 21.45 21.71
C PHE A 541 16.13 21.56 20.40
N ALA A 542 15.19 22.52 20.31
CA ALA A 542 14.21 22.55 19.21
C ALA A 542 13.74 23.95 18.85
N ASN A 543 13.54 24.83 19.83
CA ASN A 543 12.91 26.13 19.64
C ASN A 543 13.93 27.25 19.92
N ASN A 544 14.71 27.63 18.91
CA ASN A 544 15.68 28.72 19.02
C ASN A 544 15.26 29.88 18.11
N ASP A 545 14.81 30.98 18.71
CA ASP A 545 14.45 32.18 17.95
C ASP A 545 15.69 32.83 17.32
N GLY A 546 15.52 33.42 16.14
CA GLY A 546 16.56 34.02 15.31
C GLY A 546 17.36 33.02 14.49
N TRP A 547 17.12 31.71 14.63
CA TRP A 547 17.86 30.65 13.95
C TRP A 547 17.19 30.13 12.68
N HIS A 548 18.00 29.65 11.75
CA HIS A 548 17.61 28.84 10.59
C HIS A 548 18.57 27.67 10.38
N ASP A 549 18.17 26.75 9.50
CA ASP A 549 19.04 25.71 8.95
C ASP A 549 18.74 25.50 7.46
N ASP A 550 19.53 24.66 6.79
CA ASP A 550 19.45 24.38 5.36
C ASP A 550 18.82 23.03 5.00
N THR A 551 18.09 22.42 5.94
CA THR A 551 17.16 21.34 5.61
C THR A 551 15.95 21.92 4.87
N CYS A 552 15.22 21.10 4.12
CA CYS A 552 14.06 21.55 3.36
C CYS A 552 13.21 20.36 2.91
N ASP A 553 12.02 20.65 2.39
CA ASP A 553 11.21 19.67 1.68
C ASP A 553 10.34 20.32 0.62
N GLY A 554 9.81 19.54 -0.30
CA GLY A 554 8.84 20.03 -1.27
C GLY A 554 8.52 19.09 -2.43
N PRO A 555 7.59 19.49 -3.31
CA PRO A 555 7.12 18.69 -4.43
C PRO A 555 8.21 18.43 -5.49
N VAL A 556 8.18 17.21 -6.02
CA VAL A 556 8.95 16.74 -7.19
C VAL A 556 7.95 16.31 -8.27
N THR A 557 8.00 16.97 -9.42
CA THR A 557 7.09 16.72 -10.54
C THR A 557 7.89 16.42 -11.81
N ALA A 558 7.27 15.67 -12.73
CA ALA A 558 7.85 15.39 -14.04
C ALA A 558 6.80 15.62 -15.13
N GLN A 559 7.23 16.20 -16.24
CA GLN A 559 6.49 16.19 -17.50
C GLN A 559 7.10 15.10 -18.39
N VAL A 560 6.23 14.25 -18.94
CA VAL A 560 6.61 13.07 -19.71
C VAL A 560 5.89 13.11 -21.06
N ARG A 561 6.66 13.03 -22.15
CA ARG A 561 6.11 12.78 -23.48
C ARG A 561 6.67 11.50 -24.08
N ILE A 562 5.79 10.65 -24.59
CA ILE A 562 6.12 9.41 -25.31
C ILE A 562 5.53 9.54 -26.71
N ASP A 563 6.36 9.39 -27.74
CA ASP A 563 5.95 9.53 -29.15
C ASP A 563 5.16 10.83 -29.44
N GLY A 564 5.56 11.92 -28.78
CA GLY A 564 4.92 13.23 -28.91
C GLY A 564 3.64 13.43 -28.09
N ARG A 565 3.11 12.40 -27.44
CA ARG A 565 1.92 12.45 -26.56
C ARG A 565 2.31 12.74 -25.10
N ASP A 566 1.61 13.67 -24.46
CA ASP A 566 1.72 13.88 -23.01
C ASP A 566 1.12 12.72 -22.22
N VAL A 567 1.84 12.29 -21.18
CA VAL A 567 1.43 11.23 -20.26
C VAL A 567 1.18 11.86 -18.88
N PRO A 568 -0.01 11.67 -18.26
CA PRO A 568 -0.26 12.13 -16.89
C PRO A 568 0.74 11.50 -15.92
N VAL A 569 1.30 12.30 -15.00
CA VAL A 569 2.33 11.84 -14.06
C VAL A 569 1.93 12.10 -12.62
N ASP A 570 1.87 11.05 -11.80
CA ASP A 570 1.68 11.17 -10.36
C ASP A 570 2.97 11.72 -9.71
N PRO A 571 2.90 12.84 -8.96
CA PRO A 571 4.08 13.52 -8.45
C PRO A 571 4.62 12.84 -7.18
N ALA A 572 5.84 13.22 -6.79
CA ALA A 572 6.51 12.80 -5.57
C ALA A 572 6.85 14.01 -4.67
N TRP A 573 7.49 13.73 -3.55
CA TRP A 573 8.01 14.72 -2.60
C TRP A 573 9.49 14.44 -2.32
N VAL A 574 10.28 15.47 -2.04
CA VAL A 574 11.65 15.34 -1.52
C VAL A 574 11.73 15.90 -0.11
N VAL A 575 12.46 15.22 0.76
CA VAL A 575 12.80 15.64 2.12
C VAL A 575 14.31 15.65 2.25
N VAL A 576 14.86 16.75 2.76
CA VAL A 576 16.27 16.86 3.15
C VAL A 576 16.36 16.75 4.66
N ALA A 577 16.92 15.64 5.12
CA ALA A 577 17.05 15.31 6.52
C ALA A 577 18.47 15.61 7.08
N PRO A 578 18.63 15.57 8.41
CA PRO A 578 19.93 15.44 9.06
C PRO A 578 20.75 14.24 8.54
N PRO A 579 22.08 14.23 8.77
CA PRO A 579 22.92 13.06 8.53
C PRO A 579 22.38 11.79 9.18
N ASN A 580 22.71 10.65 8.58
CA ASN A 580 22.54 9.35 9.22
C ASN A 580 23.93 8.87 9.68
N PHE A 581 24.19 8.92 10.99
CA PHE A 581 25.50 8.55 11.54
C PHE A 581 25.67 7.04 11.71
N ALA A 582 24.63 6.24 11.44
CA ALA A 582 24.67 4.78 11.34
C ALA A 582 23.88 4.31 10.10
N PRO A 583 24.37 4.60 8.88
CA PRO A 583 23.63 4.47 7.61
C PRO A 583 23.08 3.06 7.32
N GLU A 584 23.70 2.03 7.88
CA GLU A 584 23.28 0.63 7.70
C GLU A 584 22.16 0.19 8.65
N LEU A 585 21.93 0.94 9.74
CA LEU A 585 21.01 0.55 10.81
C LEU A 585 19.62 1.15 10.63
N LYS A 586 18.63 0.43 11.15
CA LYS A 586 17.23 0.83 11.17
C LYS A 586 16.71 0.74 12.60
N SER A 587 15.76 1.60 12.93
CA SER A 587 15.01 1.43 14.18
C SER A 587 14.05 0.24 14.05
N VAL A 588 13.60 -0.30 15.18
CA VAL A 588 12.66 -1.43 15.23
C VAL A 588 11.39 -1.12 14.42
N ARG A 589 10.90 0.12 14.53
CA ARG A 589 9.83 0.68 13.69
C ARG A 589 10.40 1.80 12.81
N THR A 590 10.19 1.68 11.51
CA THR A 590 10.63 2.63 10.49
C THR A 590 9.48 3.51 10.02
N MET A 591 9.77 4.61 9.34
CA MET A 591 8.72 5.46 8.73
C MET A 591 7.87 4.68 7.73
N TYR A 592 8.45 3.71 7.02
CA TYR A 592 7.70 2.82 6.13
C TYR A 592 6.65 2.00 6.91
N ASP A 593 7.06 1.38 8.03
CA ASP A 593 6.18 0.56 8.85
C ASP A 593 5.01 1.39 9.44
N LEU A 594 5.31 2.61 9.91
CA LEU A 594 4.30 3.55 10.42
C LEU A 594 3.28 3.94 9.35
N MET A 595 3.73 4.24 8.14
CA MET A 595 2.86 4.65 7.05
C MET A 595 2.02 3.46 6.55
N CYS A 596 2.58 2.25 6.47
CA CYS A 596 1.81 1.04 6.16
C CYS A 596 0.67 0.83 7.17
N ASP A 597 0.95 0.94 8.47
CA ASP A 597 -0.07 0.86 9.52
C ASP A 597 -1.15 1.93 9.36
N THR A 598 -0.75 3.18 9.08
CA THR A 598 -1.65 4.30 8.82
C THR A 598 -2.58 4.02 7.64
N PHE A 599 -2.04 3.48 6.54
CA PHE A 599 -2.82 3.20 5.34
C PHE A 599 -3.72 1.98 5.50
N VAL A 600 -3.30 0.95 6.23
CA VAL A 600 -4.16 -0.19 6.59
C VAL A 600 -5.32 0.29 7.46
N ALA A 601 -5.05 1.08 8.49
CA ALA A 601 -6.08 1.63 9.36
C ALA A 601 -7.08 2.53 8.61
N ALA A 602 -6.63 3.22 7.55
CA ALA A 602 -7.47 4.05 6.69
C ALA A 602 -8.15 3.28 5.53
N GLY A 603 -7.95 1.97 5.40
CA GLY A 603 -8.48 1.16 4.28
C GLY A 603 -7.85 1.47 2.92
N MET A 604 -6.69 2.15 2.90
CA MET A 604 -5.95 2.50 1.68
C MET A 604 -4.96 1.40 1.26
N LEU A 605 -4.58 0.52 2.20
CA LEU A 605 -3.82 -0.71 1.95
C LEU A 605 -4.54 -1.88 2.64
N VAL A 606 -4.36 -3.08 2.08
CA VAL A 606 -4.89 -4.32 2.64
C VAL A 606 -3.78 -4.94 3.51
N PRO A 607 -4.06 -5.36 4.76
CA PRO A 607 -3.10 -6.09 5.56
C PRO A 607 -2.77 -7.45 4.93
N PRO A 608 -1.60 -8.06 5.21
CA PRO A 608 -1.26 -9.36 4.66
C PRO A 608 -2.21 -10.45 5.17
N GLU A 609 -2.75 -11.26 4.24
CA GLU A 609 -3.63 -12.38 4.58
C GLU A 609 -2.91 -13.43 5.43
N ARG A 610 -1.66 -13.75 5.08
CA ARG A 610 -0.75 -14.64 5.80
C ARG A 610 0.51 -13.89 6.22
N VAL A 611 0.94 -14.12 7.46
CA VAL A 611 2.17 -13.53 8.00
C VAL A 611 3.37 -14.31 7.46
N SER A 612 4.32 -13.63 6.83
CA SER A 612 5.61 -14.21 6.44
C SER A 612 6.62 -14.07 7.58
N PHE A 613 7.31 -15.15 7.96
CA PHE A 613 8.40 -15.02 8.91
C PHE A 613 9.50 -14.11 8.35
N THR A 614 9.86 -14.30 7.08
CA THR A 614 10.98 -13.60 6.44
C THR A 614 10.69 -12.11 6.22
N HIS A 615 9.47 -11.77 5.83
CA HIS A 615 9.12 -10.42 5.41
C HIS A 615 8.45 -9.57 6.49
N ASP A 616 7.76 -10.20 7.47
CA ASP A 616 6.96 -9.48 8.46
C ASP A 616 7.53 -9.60 9.88
N VAL A 617 8.09 -10.76 10.26
CA VAL A 617 8.58 -11.02 11.63
C VAL A 617 10.08 -10.75 11.77
N LEU A 618 10.90 -11.36 10.92
CA LEU A 618 12.35 -11.28 10.95
C LEU A 618 12.87 -9.83 10.94
N PRO A 619 12.30 -8.89 10.16
CA PRO A 619 12.78 -7.51 10.20
C PRO A 619 12.68 -6.88 11.59
N VAL A 620 11.62 -7.12 12.35
CA VAL A 620 11.46 -6.57 13.71
C VAL A 620 12.53 -7.13 14.65
N LEU A 621 12.69 -8.45 14.68
CA LEU A 621 13.67 -9.13 15.54
C LEU A 621 15.11 -8.77 15.17
N ARG A 622 15.41 -8.71 13.86
CA ARG A 622 16.71 -8.33 13.31
C ARG A 622 17.08 -6.92 13.72
N ARG A 623 16.19 -5.95 13.48
CA ARG A 623 16.44 -4.54 13.79
C ARG A 623 16.70 -4.35 15.28
N LEU A 624 15.98 -5.04 16.15
CA LEU A 624 16.23 -5.01 17.60
C LEU A 624 17.65 -5.50 17.96
N CYS A 625 18.10 -6.60 17.35
CA CYS A 625 19.46 -7.12 17.56
C CYS A 625 20.55 -6.23 16.93
N GLU A 626 20.30 -5.64 15.77
CA GLU A 626 21.26 -4.80 15.05
C GLU A 626 21.53 -3.46 15.77
N LEU A 627 20.62 -2.99 16.63
CA LEU A 627 20.86 -1.83 17.49
C LEU A 627 21.99 -2.04 18.52
N GLN A 628 22.52 -3.27 18.68
CA GLN A 628 23.71 -3.57 19.51
C GLN A 628 24.93 -2.70 19.15
N TRP A 629 25.02 -2.27 17.89
CA TRP A 629 26.19 -1.53 17.39
C TRP A 629 26.22 -0.06 17.80
N VAL A 630 25.12 0.44 18.34
CA VAL A 630 24.89 1.87 18.60
C VAL A 630 24.35 2.16 20.00
N ASN A 631 24.05 1.12 20.79
CA ASN A 631 23.64 1.27 22.18
C ASN A 631 24.13 0.07 23.02
N ARG A 632 24.85 0.37 24.11
CA ARG A 632 25.47 -0.64 24.99
C ARG A 632 24.44 -1.49 25.75
N GLY A 633 23.33 -0.90 26.20
CA GLY A 633 22.29 -1.64 26.93
C GLY A 633 21.59 -2.67 26.03
N ILE A 634 21.33 -2.30 24.77
CA ILE A 634 20.83 -3.25 23.76
C ILE A 634 21.88 -4.31 23.46
N ALA A 635 23.16 -3.93 23.31
CA ALA A 635 24.25 -4.86 23.05
C ALA A 635 24.40 -5.95 24.12
N ALA A 636 24.22 -5.59 25.40
CA ALA A 636 24.32 -6.54 26.51
C ALA A 636 23.24 -7.63 26.46
N LEU A 637 22.04 -7.32 25.94
CA LEU A 637 20.92 -8.25 25.92
C LEU A 637 20.75 -8.96 24.57
N PHE A 638 20.77 -8.21 23.47
CA PHE A 638 20.47 -8.68 22.11
C PHE A 638 21.70 -8.78 21.21
N GLY A 639 22.87 -8.36 21.69
CA GLY A 639 24.12 -8.39 20.92
C GLY A 639 24.68 -9.80 20.74
N HIS A 640 25.74 -9.92 19.94
CA HIS A 640 26.43 -11.20 19.71
C HIS A 640 26.82 -11.88 21.03
N GLY A 641 26.32 -13.10 21.25
CA GLY A 641 26.53 -13.87 22.49
C GLY A 641 25.61 -13.49 23.66
N GLY A 642 24.74 -12.48 23.48
CA GLY A 642 23.73 -12.08 24.46
C GLY A 642 22.58 -13.09 24.58
N ARG A 643 21.87 -13.04 25.72
CA ARG A 643 20.79 -13.99 26.04
C ARG A 643 19.65 -13.98 25.01
N GLU A 644 19.33 -12.81 24.46
CA GLU A 644 18.25 -12.61 23.49
C GLU A 644 18.79 -12.35 22.08
N HIS A 645 19.95 -12.91 21.73
CA HIS A 645 20.50 -12.79 20.39
C HIS A 645 19.69 -13.60 19.37
N PHE A 646 18.58 -13.03 18.88
CA PHE A 646 17.66 -13.71 17.96
C PHE A 646 18.27 -14.06 16.60
N LEU A 647 19.38 -13.42 16.24
CA LEU A 647 20.09 -13.65 14.98
C LEU A 647 21.13 -14.78 15.05
N ALA A 648 21.32 -15.41 16.21
CA ALA A 648 22.12 -16.64 16.27
C ALA A 648 21.48 -17.72 15.38
N PRO A 649 22.24 -18.45 14.53
CA PRO A 649 21.66 -19.36 13.53
C PRO A 649 20.68 -20.38 14.11
N GLU A 650 21.04 -21.03 15.23
CA GLU A 650 20.18 -22.02 15.90
C GLU A 650 18.89 -21.36 16.42
N ARG A 651 19.01 -20.21 17.08
CA ARG A 651 17.87 -19.46 17.61
C ARG A 651 16.94 -19.02 16.49
N LEU A 652 17.49 -18.52 15.40
CA LEU A 652 16.71 -18.04 14.27
C LEU A 652 15.95 -19.19 13.59
N ALA A 653 16.58 -20.35 13.41
CA ALA A 653 15.93 -21.55 12.89
C ALA A 653 14.80 -22.06 13.82
N GLU A 654 14.95 -21.95 15.14
CA GLU A 654 13.87 -22.25 16.09
C GLU A 654 12.69 -21.29 15.94
N LEU A 655 12.96 -19.99 15.81
CA LEU A 655 11.93 -18.95 15.69
C LEU A 655 11.16 -19.00 14.36
N ALA A 656 11.81 -19.46 13.31
CA ALA A 656 11.24 -19.60 11.97
C ALA A 656 10.38 -20.87 11.78
N GLY A 657 10.51 -21.88 12.66
CA GLY A 657 9.87 -23.18 12.49
C GLY A 657 8.61 -23.39 13.33
N HIS A 658 7.75 -24.31 12.89
CA HIS A 658 6.58 -24.76 13.67
C HIS A 658 6.94 -25.83 14.71
N GLY A 659 6.11 -25.96 15.75
CA GLY A 659 6.14 -27.05 16.73
C GLY A 659 5.94 -26.56 18.17
N THR A 660 5.28 -27.35 19.01
CA THR A 660 4.79 -26.94 20.35
C THR A 660 5.83 -26.27 21.25
N ARG A 661 7.08 -26.77 21.28
CA ARG A 661 8.19 -26.14 22.03
C ARG A 661 8.59 -24.78 21.45
N ARG A 662 8.57 -24.64 20.13
CA ARG A 662 8.87 -23.39 19.42
C ARG A 662 7.74 -22.38 19.61
N ASP A 663 6.49 -22.84 19.60
CA ASP A 663 5.32 -21.99 19.86
C ASP A 663 5.43 -21.30 21.22
N GLU A 664 5.81 -22.05 22.27
CA GLU A 664 6.02 -21.47 23.60
C GLU A 664 7.16 -20.44 23.64
N LEU A 665 8.27 -20.72 22.96
CA LEU A 665 9.36 -19.76 22.83
C LEU A 665 8.89 -18.45 22.16
N ARG A 666 8.13 -18.55 21.07
CA ARG A 666 7.61 -17.35 20.38
C ARG A 666 6.63 -16.58 21.27
N ARG A 667 5.77 -17.27 22.02
CA ARG A 667 4.88 -16.64 23.00
C ARG A 667 5.63 -15.87 24.07
N GLN A 668 6.76 -16.40 24.57
CA GLN A 668 7.59 -15.68 25.54
C GLN A 668 8.18 -14.39 24.95
N ILE A 669 8.65 -14.45 23.69
CA ILE A 669 9.17 -13.26 23.00
C ILE A 669 8.07 -12.23 22.75
N TRP A 670 6.91 -12.66 22.25
CA TRP A 670 5.76 -11.79 22.04
C TRP A 670 5.27 -11.16 23.35
N ALA A 671 5.23 -11.92 24.45
CA ALA A 671 4.85 -11.40 25.77
C ALA A 671 5.84 -10.35 26.32
N MET A 672 7.08 -10.30 25.82
CA MET A 672 8.03 -9.25 26.15
C MET A 672 7.89 -8.00 25.27
N MET A 673 7.21 -8.10 24.12
CA MET A 673 6.86 -6.93 23.31
C MET A 673 5.81 -6.10 24.04
N ARG A 674 5.99 -4.79 24.03
CA ARG A 674 5.16 -3.85 24.77
C ARG A 674 3.72 -3.87 24.28
N ASP A 675 2.82 -4.08 25.24
CA ASP A 675 1.39 -3.89 25.09
C ASP A 675 0.98 -2.73 26.03
N PRO A 676 0.54 -1.58 25.48
CA PRO A 676 0.19 -0.41 26.29
C PRO A 676 -0.87 -0.69 27.38
N ASP A 677 -1.83 -1.58 27.12
CA ASP A 677 -2.92 -1.88 28.04
C ASP A 677 -2.46 -2.83 29.16
N ARG A 678 -1.55 -3.76 28.85
CA ARG A 678 -0.96 -4.69 29.82
C ARG A 678 0.11 -4.03 30.68
N ASP A 679 1.02 -3.27 30.06
CA ASP A 679 2.29 -2.87 30.67
C ASP A 679 2.28 -1.46 31.25
N GLY A 680 1.31 -0.63 30.83
CA GLY A 680 1.18 0.76 31.26
C GLY A 680 2.49 1.54 31.12
N LEU A 681 2.99 2.05 32.25
CA LEU A 681 4.16 2.93 32.32
C LEU A 681 5.50 2.19 32.46
N SER A 682 5.50 0.86 32.45
CA SER A 682 6.70 0.08 32.72
C SER A 682 7.77 0.30 31.63
N PRO A 683 9.03 0.61 31.97
CA PRO A 683 10.09 0.75 30.96
C PRO A 683 10.67 -0.57 30.50
N VAL A 684 10.29 -1.68 31.14
CA VAL A 684 10.91 -3.01 30.95
C VAL A 684 10.59 -3.67 29.60
N PRO A 685 9.33 -3.63 29.09
CA PRO A 685 8.98 -4.28 27.83
C PRO A 685 9.70 -3.69 26.61
N TRP A 686 9.84 -4.48 25.57
CA TRP A 686 10.55 -4.12 24.35
C TRP A 686 9.66 -3.41 23.32
N PRO A 687 10.23 -2.54 22.49
CA PRO A 687 11.64 -2.11 22.50
C PRO A 687 11.93 -1.11 23.64
N PRO A 688 13.17 -1.06 24.18
CA PRO A 688 13.57 -0.14 25.25
C PRO A 688 13.84 1.28 24.71
N ILE A 689 12.87 1.83 24.00
CA ILE A 689 12.93 3.13 23.31
C ILE A 689 11.91 4.08 23.95
N TYR A 690 12.24 5.36 24.08
CA TYR A 690 11.30 6.38 24.57
C TYR A 690 10.10 6.52 23.62
N GLY A 691 8.95 6.90 24.16
CA GLY A 691 7.74 7.21 23.39
C GLY A 691 7.45 8.70 23.32
N ASP A 692 6.41 9.06 22.58
CA ASP A 692 6.05 10.45 22.27
C ASP A 692 5.79 11.31 23.51
N SER A 693 5.30 10.75 24.62
CA SER A 693 4.94 11.51 25.82
C SER A 693 6.05 11.60 26.86
N MET A 694 7.27 11.11 26.56
CA MET A 694 8.32 10.93 27.56
C MET A 694 8.62 12.21 28.36
N SER A 695 8.52 13.39 27.75
CA SER A 695 8.86 14.69 28.36
C SER A 695 7.81 15.26 29.29
N VAL A 696 6.63 14.64 29.40
CA VAL A 696 5.58 15.04 30.34
C VAL A 696 5.41 14.02 31.46
N ARG A 697 4.52 14.31 32.43
CA ARG A 697 4.34 13.45 33.61
C ARG A 697 4.04 12.02 33.16
N PRO A 698 4.64 10.99 33.77
CA PRO A 698 4.37 9.60 33.40
C PRO A 698 2.96 9.24 33.85
N VAL A 699 1.99 9.59 33.03
CA VAL A 699 0.56 9.34 33.24
C VAL A 699 -0.04 8.51 32.10
N SER A 700 0.80 8.08 31.15
CA SER A 700 0.39 7.35 29.95
C SER A 700 1.44 6.36 29.47
N ALA A 701 1.01 5.23 28.90
CA ALA A 701 1.88 4.22 28.31
C ALA A 701 2.75 4.76 27.15
N ARG A 702 2.40 5.91 26.57
CA ARG A 702 3.18 6.61 25.53
C ARG A 702 4.52 7.18 26.00
N GLN A 703 4.92 6.93 27.24
CA GLN A 703 6.27 7.22 27.75
C GLN A 703 7.33 6.37 27.05
N HIS A 704 6.93 5.23 26.50
CA HIS A 704 7.80 4.28 25.83
C HIS A 704 7.19 3.81 24.51
N LEU A 705 8.05 3.40 23.59
CA LEU A 705 7.66 2.93 22.28
C LEU A 705 6.94 1.57 22.34
N ALA A 706 5.79 1.48 21.67
CA ALA A 706 5.17 0.22 21.26
C ALA A 706 5.28 0.02 19.74
N LEU A 707 5.27 -1.23 19.29
CA LEU A 707 5.14 -1.54 17.86
C LEU A 707 3.83 -0.97 17.31
N SER A 708 3.74 -0.79 15.98
CA SER A 708 2.45 -0.42 15.39
C SER A 708 1.42 -1.55 15.61
N PRO A 709 0.11 -1.23 15.66
CA PRO A 709 -0.94 -2.25 15.70
C PRO A 709 -0.76 -3.36 14.66
N LEU A 710 -0.43 -3.00 13.41
CA LEU A 710 -0.16 -3.98 12.35
C LEU A 710 1.04 -4.89 12.68
N GLN A 711 2.17 -4.34 13.13
CA GLN A 711 3.35 -5.13 13.50
C GLN A 711 3.08 -6.03 14.71
N TYR A 712 2.33 -5.53 15.69
CA TYR A 712 1.99 -6.28 16.90
C TYR A 712 1.06 -7.46 16.57
N ASP A 713 0.05 -7.26 15.72
CA ASP A 713 -0.83 -8.32 15.24
C ASP A 713 -0.07 -9.41 14.48
N MET A 714 0.82 -9.03 13.56
CA MET A 714 1.64 -9.99 12.82
C MET A 714 2.54 -10.82 13.76
N LEU A 715 3.12 -10.20 14.81
CA LEU A 715 3.86 -10.94 15.82
C LEU A 715 2.97 -11.83 16.70
N ALA A 716 1.74 -11.41 17.00
CA ALA A 716 0.78 -12.22 17.74
C ALA A 716 0.40 -13.49 16.96
N ARG A 717 0.12 -13.36 15.65
CA ARG A 717 -0.16 -14.48 14.75
C ARG A 717 1.03 -15.42 14.61
N TRP A 718 2.25 -14.87 14.45
CA TRP A 718 3.50 -15.64 14.49
C TRP A 718 3.66 -16.42 15.80
N ALA A 719 3.42 -15.77 16.94
CA ALA A 719 3.48 -16.41 18.25
C ALA A 719 2.43 -17.52 18.42
N ALA A 720 1.25 -17.35 17.82
CA ALA A 720 0.19 -18.36 17.76
C ALA A 720 0.47 -19.50 16.77
N GLY A 721 1.49 -19.37 15.91
CA GLY A 721 1.82 -20.36 14.88
C GLY A 721 1.08 -20.17 13.55
N ASP A 722 0.33 -19.10 13.38
CA ASP A 722 -0.36 -18.70 12.15
C ASP A 722 0.55 -17.82 11.28
N PHE A 723 1.55 -18.45 10.65
CA PHE A 723 2.51 -17.78 9.78
C PHE A 723 3.18 -18.76 8.82
N ASP A 724 3.87 -18.22 7.83
CA ASP A 724 4.61 -18.95 6.82
C ASP A 724 6.04 -19.12 7.30
N ALA A 725 6.43 -20.37 7.56
CA ALA A 725 7.80 -20.75 7.85
C ALA A 725 8.69 -20.70 6.60
N ASP A 726 8.79 -19.53 5.99
CA ASP A 726 9.43 -19.28 4.68
C ASP A 726 10.89 -18.84 4.78
N TYR A 727 11.49 -18.92 5.97
CA TYR A 727 12.89 -18.56 6.19
C TYR A 727 13.83 -19.52 5.47
N ASP A 728 14.56 -18.99 4.50
CA ASP A 728 15.66 -19.69 3.85
C ASP A 728 17.00 -19.01 4.20
N PRO A 729 17.87 -19.64 5.00
CA PRO A 729 19.20 -19.10 5.32
C PRO A 729 20.14 -19.05 4.10
N GLY A 730 19.84 -19.79 3.03
CA GLY A 730 20.56 -19.77 1.76
C GLY A 730 20.05 -18.72 0.77
N ALA A 731 18.97 -18.01 1.08
CA ALA A 731 18.39 -17.02 0.18
C ALA A 731 19.36 -15.84 -0.04
N THR A 732 19.62 -15.55 -1.32
CA THR A 732 20.40 -14.36 -1.72
C THR A 732 19.43 -13.27 -2.18
N PRO A 733 19.07 -12.29 -1.33
CA PRO A 733 18.20 -11.21 -1.75
C PRO A 733 18.86 -10.38 -2.86
N PRO A 734 18.06 -9.75 -3.74
CA PRO A 734 18.58 -8.91 -4.80
C PRO A 734 19.37 -7.74 -4.21
N THR A 735 20.56 -7.49 -4.76
CA THR A 735 21.48 -6.43 -4.30
C THR A 735 21.33 -5.14 -5.11
N LEU A 736 20.67 -5.20 -6.27
CA LEU A 736 20.43 -4.08 -7.18
C LEU A 736 18.97 -4.06 -7.60
N LEU A 737 18.43 -2.85 -7.77
CA LEU A 737 17.02 -2.64 -8.16
C LEU A 737 16.66 -3.36 -9.46
N ASP A 738 17.58 -3.39 -10.43
CA ASP A 738 17.36 -4.05 -11.72
C ASP A 738 17.28 -5.59 -11.61
N GLY A 739 17.69 -6.16 -10.47
CA GLY A 739 17.49 -7.57 -10.15
C GLY A 739 16.04 -7.92 -9.78
N LEU A 740 15.18 -6.93 -9.52
CA LEU A 740 13.76 -7.15 -9.29
C LEU A 740 12.96 -7.17 -10.60
N PRO A 741 11.86 -7.95 -10.66
CA PRO A 741 10.83 -7.80 -11.68
C PRO A 741 10.37 -6.35 -11.78
N LEU A 742 10.17 -5.85 -13.01
CA LEU A 742 9.84 -4.45 -13.27
C LEU A 742 8.65 -3.94 -12.46
N ALA A 743 7.60 -4.76 -12.33
CA ALA A 743 6.40 -4.44 -11.57
C ALA A 743 6.67 -4.17 -10.07
N GLN A 744 7.75 -4.72 -9.50
CA GLN A 744 8.08 -4.60 -8.09
C GLN A 744 9.02 -3.42 -7.78
N ARG A 745 9.74 -2.90 -8.79
CA ARG A 745 10.75 -1.85 -8.62
C ARG A 745 10.18 -0.54 -8.03
N PRO A 746 9.00 -0.05 -8.44
CA PRO A 746 8.43 1.18 -7.87
C PRO A 746 8.20 1.08 -6.36
N ALA A 747 7.55 0.01 -5.90
CA ALA A 747 7.29 -0.22 -4.48
C ALA A 747 8.58 -0.44 -3.67
N ALA A 748 9.59 -1.09 -4.29
CA ALA A 748 10.90 -1.26 -3.66
C ALA A 748 11.61 0.08 -3.41
N LEU A 749 11.51 1.04 -4.34
CA LEU A 749 12.04 2.40 -4.17
C LEU A 749 11.32 3.14 -3.03
N ASP A 750 9.98 3.09 -3.01
CA ASP A 750 9.17 3.74 -1.98
C ASP A 750 9.51 3.21 -0.58
N ARG A 751 9.64 1.88 -0.46
CA ARG A 751 10.06 1.20 0.77
C ARG A 751 11.48 1.58 1.16
N ALA A 752 12.43 1.54 0.22
CA ALA A 752 13.84 1.82 0.50
C ALA A 752 14.04 3.23 1.06
N ALA A 753 13.39 4.24 0.47
CA ALA A 753 13.53 5.62 0.92
C ALA A 753 13.09 5.83 2.37
N LEU A 754 12.05 5.11 2.82
CA LEU A 754 11.42 5.30 4.14
C LEU A 754 11.91 4.30 5.20
N SER A 755 12.45 3.15 4.80
CA SER A 755 12.99 2.13 5.73
C SER A 755 14.21 2.63 6.52
N TYR A 756 14.90 3.65 5.98
CA TYR A 756 16.01 4.34 6.65
C TYR A 756 15.58 5.68 7.26
N CYS A 757 14.30 5.84 7.63
CA CYS A 757 13.79 6.94 8.44
C CYS A 757 13.19 6.41 9.74
N LEU A 758 13.29 7.19 10.82
CA LEU A 758 12.70 6.83 12.11
C LEU A 758 11.20 7.12 12.13
N ALA A 759 10.46 6.38 12.96
CA ALA A 759 9.04 6.61 13.22
C ALA A 759 8.74 6.94 14.68
N ASP A 760 9.76 7.06 15.54
CA ASP A 760 9.63 7.05 17.00
C ASP A 760 10.88 7.52 17.69
N ALA A 761 10.82 8.09 18.90
CA ALA A 761 9.68 8.88 19.39
C ALA A 761 9.49 10.11 18.50
N PHE A 762 8.26 10.62 18.37
CA PHE A 762 8.05 11.94 17.77
C PHE A 762 8.25 13.04 18.81
N HIS A 763 9.51 13.28 19.17
CA HIS A 763 9.92 14.34 20.11
C HIS A 763 11.15 15.17 19.69
N PRO A 764 11.16 15.81 18.49
CA PRO A 764 10.19 15.66 17.39
C PRO A 764 10.45 14.45 16.49
N GLY A 765 11.60 13.77 16.63
CA GLY A 765 12.11 12.79 15.65
C GLY A 765 13.34 13.35 14.93
N CYS A 766 13.94 12.60 13.98
CA CYS A 766 15.12 13.08 13.23
C CYS A 766 14.77 13.65 11.86
N GLU A 767 14.17 12.86 10.98
CA GLU A 767 13.90 13.28 9.59
C GLU A 767 12.55 13.98 9.42
N LEU A 768 11.53 13.40 10.04
CA LEU A 768 10.11 13.76 9.95
C LEU A 768 9.45 13.51 11.31
N THR A 769 8.18 13.91 11.47
CA THR A 769 7.46 13.80 12.74
C THR A 769 6.01 13.33 12.58
N TRP A 770 5.22 13.44 13.64
CA TRP A 770 3.87 12.90 13.81
C TRP A 770 2.85 13.20 12.69
N PRO A 771 2.90 14.27 11.88
CA PRO A 771 1.97 14.42 10.75
C PRO A 771 2.02 13.24 9.77
N MET A 772 3.14 12.52 9.71
CA MET A 772 3.32 11.35 8.83
C MET A 772 2.40 10.15 9.19
N ARG A 773 1.80 10.11 10.39
CA ARG A 773 0.83 9.06 10.77
C ARG A 773 -0.63 9.47 10.56
N HIS A 774 -0.88 10.47 9.72
CA HIS A 774 -2.24 10.93 9.41
C HIS A 774 -2.57 10.66 7.94
N ALA A 775 -3.55 9.82 7.69
CA ALA A 775 -3.98 9.46 6.33
C ALA A 775 -4.42 10.68 5.50
N THR A 776 -4.92 11.73 6.17
CA THR A 776 -5.30 13.00 5.51
C THR A 776 -4.13 13.72 4.86
N LEU A 777 -2.89 13.43 5.21
CA LEU A 777 -1.70 13.98 4.56
C LEU A 777 -1.50 13.47 3.13
N TYR A 778 -2.17 12.38 2.75
CA TYR A 778 -1.87 11.62 1.54
C TYR A 778 -3.03 11.61 0.53
N SER A 779 -2.72 11.69 -0.76
CA SER A 779 -3.70 11.50 -1.85
C SER A 779 -3.85 10.04 -2.28
N ALA A 780 -2.81 9.23 -2.03
CA ALA A 780 -2.75 7.79 -2.22
C ALA A 780 -1.64 7.23 -1.31
N PRO A 781 -1.51 5.90 -1.09
CA PRO A 781 -0.43 5.35 -0.28
C PRO A 781 0.93 5.95 -0.68
N PHE A 782 1.65 6.48 0.32
CA PHE A 782 2.95 7.16 0.20
C PHE A 782 2.97 8.46 -0.62
N ARG A 783 1.86 8.89 -1.25
CA ARG A 783 1.78 10.10 -2.08
C ARG A 783 1.30 11.28 -1.24
N VAL A 784 2.21 12.18 -0.88
CA VAL A 784 1.87 13.42 -0.16
C VAL A 784 0.87 14.21 -0.97
N ARG A 785 -0.18 14.71 -0.32
CA ARG A 785 -1.17 15.57 -0.97
C ARG A 785 -0.60 16.96 -1.15
N HIS A 786 -0.39 17.36 -2.40
CA HIS A 786 0.09 18.70 -2.72
C HIS A 786 -1.04 19.72 -2.52
N ARG A 787 -0.72 20.84 -1.89
CA ARG A 787 -1.64 21.97 -1.75
C ARG A 787 -1.84 22.65 -3.11
N ASP A 788 -3.11 22.92 -3.43
CA ASP A 788 -3.47 23.69 -4.63
C ASP A 788 -2.98 25.14 -4.46
N PRO A 789 -2.14 25.67 -5.37
CA PRO A 789 -1.66 27.05 -5.30
C PRO A 789 -2.78 28.11 -5.30
N SER A 790 -3.97 27.78 -5.81
CA SER A 790 -5.16 28.65 -5.74
C SER A 790 -5.82 28.68 -4.37
N ARG A 791 -5.43 27.78 -3.45
CA ARG A 791 -5.94 27.64 -2.08
C ARG A 791 -4.77 27.65 -1.09
N PRO A 792 -4.14 28.82 -0.88
CA PRO A 792 -3.01 28.94 0.05
C PRO A 792 -3.40 28.53 1.47
N GLU A 793 -2.39 28.18 2.27
CA GLU A 793 -2.60 27.84 3.67
C GLU A 793 -3.16 29.04 4.45
N THR A 794 -4.13 28.78 5.33
CA THR A 794 -4.75 29.80 6.18
C THR A 794 -3.84 30.15 7.35
N ASP A 795 -3.95 31.37 7.87
CA ASP A 795 -3.32 31.74 9.13
C ASP A 795 -4.03 31.02 10.30
N TYR A 796 -3.27 30.30 11.12
CA TYR A 796 -3.76 29.58 12.30
C TYR A 796 -3.58 30.36 13.60
N GLY A 797 -3.17 31.63 13.53
CA GLY A 797 -2.99 32.53 14.67
C GLY A 797 -1.67 32.32 15.41
N SER A 798 -1.51 32.96 16.57
CA SER A 798 -0.25 32.93 17.32
C SER A 798 0.01 31.62 18.10
N THR A 799 -1.01 30.77 18.23
CA THR A 799 -0.96 29.50 18.98
C THR A 799 -1.68 28.42 18.19
N LEU A 800 -1.01 27.28 17.98
CA LEU A 800 -1.59 26.11 17.34
C LEU A 800 -2.11 25.13 18.38
N THR A 801 -3.36 24.71 18.24
CA THR A 801 -4.00 23.72 19.11
C THR A 801 -4.07 22.36 18.41
N PRO A 802 -4.20 21.25 19.16
CA PRO A 802 -4.52 19.93 18.59
C PRO A 802 -5.72 19.95 17.63
N GLN A 803 -6.79 20.65 18.00
CA GLN A 803 -8.01 20.74 17.21
C GLN A 803 -7.76 21.43 15.86
N THR A 804 -7.04 22.56 15.86
CA THR A 804 -6.69 23.27 14.63
C THR A 804 -5.71 22.47 13.78
N ALA A 805 -4.73 21.82 14.41
CA ALA A 805 -3.72 21.02 13.70
C ALA A 805 -4.34 19.85 12.92
N LEU A 806 -5.35 19.20 13.50
CA LEU A 806 -6.01 18.00 12.96
C LEU A 806 -7.29 18.31 12.15
N ALA A 807 -7.67 19.57 12.00
CA ALA A 807 -8.83 19.95 11.20
C ALA A 807 -8.65 19.56 9.72
N VAL A 808 -9.76 19.39 9.00
CA VAL A 808 -9.75 19.01 7.57
C VAL A 808 -9.11 20.09 6.69
N ASP A 809 -9.17 21.35 7.09
CA ASP A 809 -8.47 22.49 6.50
C ASP A 809 -7.20 22.88 7.29
N GLY A 810 -6.83 22.07 8.26
CA GLY A 810 -5.66 22.24 9.09
C GLY A 810 -4.34 21.99 8.36
N PRO A 811 -3.21 22.26 9.04
CA PRO A 811 -1.87 22.21 8.48
C PRO A 811 -1.39 20.80 8.08
N VAL A 812 -2.11 19.74 8.45
CA VAL A 812 -1.76 18.35 8.12
C VAL A 812 -2.33 17.92 6.75
N TYR A 813 -3.48 18.46 6.33
CA TYR A 813 -4.26 17.89 5.21
C TYR A 813 -3.63 18.03 3.81
N ALA A 814 -2.92 19.11 3.53
CA ALA A 814 -2.26 19.34 2.24
C ALA A 814 -1.01 20.19 2.40
N GLN A 815 0.06 19.80 1.72
CA GLN A 815 1.38 20.33 1.92
C GLN A 815 1.82 21.24 0.79
N GLU A 816 2.41 22.36 1.17
CA GLU A 816 3.17 23.25 0.30
C GLU A 816 4.69 23.01 0.53
N PRO A 817 5.60 23.54 -0.31
CA PRO A 817 7.03 23.43 -0.06
C PRO A 817 7.39 23.84 1.38
N GLY A 818 8.18 23.03 2.07
CA GLY A 818 8.54 23.18 3.49
C GLY A 818 7.51 22.65 4.50
N GLY A 819 6.40 22.05 4.04
CA GLY A 819 5.28 21.60 4.88
C GLY A 819 5.60 20.41 5.79
N LEU A 820 6.49 19.51 5.36
CA LEU A 820 6.82 18.30 6.12
C LEU A 820 7.89 18.53 7.20
N THR A 821 8.88 19.39 6.94
CA THR A 821 10.02 19.60 7.84
C THR A 821 9.85 20.79 8.80
N ARG A 822 8.85 21.65 8.59
CA ARG A 822 8.59 22.84 9.44
C ARG A 822 8.40 22.53 10.93
N TRP A 823 7.94 21.32 11.24
CA TRP A 823 7.67 20.82 12.59
C TRP A 823 8.93 20.47 13.38
N MET A 824 10.05 20.27 12.69
CA MET A 824 11.29 19.77 13.30
C MET A 824 12.01 20.89 14.07
N ALA A 825 13.05 20.49 14.83
CA ALA A 825 13.94 21.41 15.53
C ALA A 825 14.60 22.42 14.58
N VAL A 826 14.75 23.66 15.06
CA VAL A 826 15.54 24.70 14.40
C VAL A 826 16.60 25.25 15.37
N PRO A 827 17.89 25.11 15.05
CA PRO A 827 18.44 24.26 13.99
C PRO A 827 18.40 22.76 14.36
N TRP A 828 18.42 21.85 13.38
CA TRP A 828 18.35 20.38 13.63
C TRP A 828 19.50 19.82 14.49
N GLN A 829 20.66 20.47 14.50
CA GLN A 829 21.84 20.03 15.26
C GLN A 829 21.61 20.03 16.77
N THR A 830 20.79 20.95 17.29
CA THR A 830 20.51 21.02 18.72
C THR A 830 19.69 19.84 19.20
N ASP A 831 18.80 19.29 18.36
CA ASP A 831 18.09 18.05 18.66
C ASP A 831 19.02 16.83 18.61
N THR A 832 19.92 16.79 17.62
CA THR A 832 20.92 15.72 17.48
C THR A 832 21.82 15.63 18.70
N ALA A 833 22.32 16.77 19.21
CA ALA A 833 23.13 16.83 20.44
C ALA A 833 22.39 16.35 21.70
N ARG A 834 21.06 16.24 21.62
CA ARG A 834 20.17 15.83 22.71
C ARG A 834 19.45 14.53 22.40
N CYS A 835 19.85 13.78 21.37
CA CYS A 835 19.34 12.43 21.15
C CYS A 835 20.19 11.42 21.94
N ARG A 836 19.86 11.25 23.23
CA ARG A 836 20.65 10.44 24.17
C ARG A 836 19.84 9.28 24.76
N SER A 837 20.48 8.51 25.63
CA SER A 837 19.87 7.47 26.44
C SER A 837 19.91 7.81 27.93
N GLY A 838 19.13 7.10 28.74
CA GLY A 838 19.31 7.06 30.19
C GLY A 838 19.11 8.40 30.90
N TYR A 839 18.16 9.24 30.45
CA TYR A 839 17.86 10.51 31.10
C TYR A 839 17.49 10.32 32.59
N TYR A 840 18.33 10.85 33.49
CA TYR A 840 18.18 10.71 34.94
C TYR A 840 17.35 11.87 35.53
N LEU A 841 16.18 11.56 36.10
CA LEU A 841 15.18 12.55 36.56
C LEU A 841 15.18 12.82 38.08
N GLY A 842 16.31 12.61 38.77
CA GLY A 842 16.54 13.17 40.10
C GLY A 842 15.73 12.57 41.27
N PHE A 843 15.17 11.36 41.14
CA PHE A 843 14.54 10.61 42.25
C PHE A 843 14.91 9.12 42.24
N GLY A 844 16.21 8.82 42.37
CA GLY A 844 16.74 7.45 42.30
C GLY A 844 16.90 6.92 40.87
N PRO A 845 17.50 5.73 40.68
CA PRO A 845 17.76 5.20 39.35
C PRO A 845 16.46 4.69 38.75
N ARG A 846 15.74 5.58 38.06
CA ARG A 846 14.61 5.15 37.22
C ARG A 846 15.12 4.36 36.02
N TYR A 847 16.29 4.71 35.51
CA TYR A 847 16.94 4.17 34.31
C TYR A 847 18.43 3.99 34.53
N ASP A 848 19.01 2.98 33.90
CA ASP A 848 20.46 2.85 33.75
C ASP A 848 20.96 3.87 32.70
N PRO A 849 22.27 4.18 32.61
CA PRO A 849 22.76 5.22 31.70
C PRO A 849 22.58 4.86 30.21
N TYR A 850 22.28 3.61 29.88
CA TYR A 850 22.20 3.11 28.50
C TYR A 850 20.78 2.97 27.97
N LEU A 851 19.78 2.72 28.83
CA LEU A 851 18.39 2.50 28.44
C LEU A 851 17.39 3.17 29.40
N PRO A 852 16.22 3.63 28.90
CA PRO A 852 15.78 3.66 27.51
C PRO A 852 16.58 4.64 26.65
N THR A 853 16.39 4.56 25.33
CA THR A 853 17.08 5.42 24.36
C THR A 853 16.09 6.09 23.39
N PHE A 854 16.49 7.22 22.79
CA PHE A 854 15.75 7.85 21.70
C PHE A 854 16.02 7.13 20.36
N TRP A 855 17.05 7.54 19.63
CA TRP A 855 17.22 7.18 18.21
C TRP A 855 18.62 6.65 17.87
N PRO A 856 19.07 5.56 18.50
CA PRO A 856 20.44 5.08 18.34
C PRO A 856 20.78 4.69 16.90
N ALA A 857 19.78 4.32 16.07
CA ALA A 857 19.95 4.02 14.65
C ALA A 857 20.28 5.24 13.76
N ARG A 858 20.10 6.47 14.25
CA ARG A 858 20.46 7.71 13.53
C ARG A 858 21.52 8.50 14.24
N VAL A 859 21.41 8.59 15.56
CA VAL A 859 22.34 9.27 16.45
C VAL A 859 22.86 8.23 17.44
N PRO A 860 23.99 7.56 17.13
CA PRO A 860 24.57 6.54 18.01
C PRO A 860 24.78 7.07 19.43
N ASN A 861 24.52 6.23 20.43
CA ASN A 861 24.84 6.58 21.82
C ASN A 861 26.20 6.02 22.21
N HIS A 862 26.44 4.74 21.89
CA HIS A 862 27.62 3.99 22.30
C HIS A 862 28.13 3.16 21.12
N VAL A 863 29.43 3.23 20.82
CA VAL A 863 30.03 2.68 19.60
C VAL A 863 31.27 1.84 19.89
N LEU A 864 31.53 0.86 19.03
CA LEU A 864 32.82 0.17 18.99
C LEU A 864 33.85 1.07 18.30
N THR A 865 34.94 1.41 18.99
CA THR A 865 36.00 2.25 18.44
C THR A 865 36.87 1.47 17.46
N GLU A 866 37.53 2.18 16.55
CA GLU A 866 38.50 1.58 15.63
C GLU A 866 39.68 0.93 16.37
N GLU A 867 40.11 1.48 17.52
CA GLU A 867 41.13 0.89 18.39
C GLU A 867 40.66 -0.44 18.99
N ASN A 868 39.48 -0.47 19.61
CA ASN A 868 38.92 -1.68 20.19
C ASN A 868 38.64 -2.75 19.13
N TYR A 869 38.18 -2.35 17.95
CA TYR A 869 38.02 -3.25 16.81
C TYR A 869 39.35 -3.91 16.41
N ARG A 870 40.43 -3.13 16.28
CA ARG A 870 41.76 -3.66 15.94
C ARG A 870 42.26 -4.66 16.98
N THR A 871 42.11 -4.35 18.27
CA THR A 871 42.45 -5.27 19.35
C THR A 871 41.60 -6.54 19.32
N ALA A 872 40.28 -6.43 19.10
CA ALA A 872 39.38 -7.58 19.08
C ALA A 872 39.74 -8.61 17.99
N ILE A 873 40.09 -8.13 16.79
CA ILE A 873 40.43 -9.00 15.66
C ILE A 873 41.89 -9.44 15.62
N ASP A 874 42.77 -8.88 16.46
CA ASP A 874 44.20 -9.21 16.47
C ASP A 874 44.41 -10.63 17.01
N PRO A 875 44.88 -11.59 16.20
CA PRO A 875 45.16 -12.94 16.67
C PRO A 875 46.34 -13.00 17.65
N ALA A 876 47.18 -11.96 17.74
CA ALA A 876 48.29 -11.88 18.68
C ALA A 876 47.87 -11.38 20.08
N ALA A 877 46.70 -10.74 20.22
CA ALA A 877 46.18 -10.28 21.50
C ALA A 877 45.62 -11.44 22.34
N ALA A 878 45.68 -11.33 23.66
CA ALA A 878 45.16 -12.37 24.55
C ALA A 878 43.63 -12.52 24.37
N PRO A 879 43.07 -13.75 24.49
CA PRO A 879 41.63 -13.96 24.34
C PRO A 879 40.75 -13.04 25.20
N GLU A 880 41.18 -12.75 26.42
CA GLU A 880 40.45 -11.86 27.33
C GLU A 880 40.52 -10.39 26.90
N ASP A 881 41.67 -9.93 26.39
CA ASP A 881 41.83 -8.57 25.85
C ASP A 881 40.96 -8.38 24.60
N ARG A 882 40.91 -9.40 23.73
CA ARG A 882 40.07 -9.40 22.54
C ARG A 882 38.58 -9.36 22.89
N ARG A 883 38.15 -10.14 23.89
CA ARG A 883 36.77 -10.13 24.40
C ARG A 883 36.43 -8.77 25.01
N THR A 884 37.28 -8.26 25.89
CA THR A 884 37.11 -6.97 26.54
C THR A 884 37.02 -5.85 25.51
N ALA A 885 37.91 -5.83 24.52
CA ALA A 885 37.87 -4.84 23.43
C ALA A 885 36.58 -4.95 22.60
N PHE A 886 36.12 -6.17 22.29
CA PHE A 886 34.86 -6.37 21.59
C PHE A 886 33.62 -5.96 22.41
N GLU A 887 33.66 -6.06 23.73
CA GLU A 887 32.54 -5.69 24.62
C GLU A 887 32.55 -4.21 24.99
N ASP A 888 33.72 -3.57 24.99
CA ASP A 888 33.87 -2.17 25.38
C ASP A 888 33.28 -1.20 24.34
N ARG A 889 32.57 -0.19 24.84
CA ARG A 889 31.84 0.79 24.02
C ARG A 889 32.12 2.19 24.52
N ALA A 890 32.55 3.06 23.62
CA ALA A 890 32.74 4.49 23.90
C ALA A 890 31.46 5.28 23.62
N VAL A 891 31.25 6.37 24.35
CA VAL A 891 30.18 7.34 24.04
C VAL A 891 30.50 8.01 22.70
N TRP A 892 29.53 8.04 21.78
CA TRP A 892 29.74 8.55 20.43
C TRP A 892 30.07 10.05 20.41
N ASP A 893 29.36 10.85 21.21
CA ASP A 893 29.51 12.29 21.25
C ASP A 893 30.55 12.80 22.27
N ARG A 894 31.44 11.92 22.76
CA ARG A 894 32.54 12.24 23.69
C ARG A 894 33.47 13.35 23.20
N TRP A 895 33.52 13.56 21.89
CA TRP A 895 34.30 14.61 21.25
C TRP A 895 33.74 16.02 21.48
N LEU A 896 32.46 16.12 21.82
CA LEU A 896 31.82 17.39 22.12
C LEU A 896 32.00 17.79 23.59
N PRO A 897 31.92 19.11 23.91
CA PRO A 897 31.97 19.61 25.28
C PRO A 897 30.95 18.94 26.23
N SER A 898 31.28 18.96 27.52
CA SER A 898 30.41 18.46 28.59
C SER A 898 29.49 19.53 29.18
N ASP A 899 29.64 20.79 28.75
CA ASP A 899 28.63 21.82 28.99
C ASP A 899 27.50 21.71 27.96
N ARG A 900 26.25 21.81 28.42
CA ARG A 900 25.05 21.65 27.59
C ARG A 900 24.99 22.62 26.42
N ILE A 901 25.17 23.92 26.70
CA ILE A 901 25.01 24.97 25.67
C ILE A 901 26.18 24.87 24.69
N ALA A 902 27.39 24.71 25.21
CA ALA A 902 28.59 24.52 24.41
C ALA A 902 28.47 23.26 23.52
N GLN A 903 27.91 22.17 24.02
CA GLN A 903 27.70 20.94 23.25
C GLN A 903 26.76 21.16 22.05
N MET A 904 25.62 21.83 22.25
CA MET A 904 24.68 22.12 21.16
C MET A 904 25.32 23.01 20.08
N ASN A 905 26.03 24.07 20.50
CA ASN A 905 26.69 24.99 19.56
C ASN A 905 27.93 24.35 18.90
N ALA A 906 28.60 23.41 19.57
CA ALA A 906 29.64 22.58 18.97
C ALA A 906 29.05 21.63 17.92
N MET A 907 27.89 21.02 18.16
CA MET A 907 27.21 20.20 17.15
C MET A 907 26.85 21.02 15.91
N VAL A 908 26.38 22.27 16.07
CA VAL A 908 26.13 23.19 14.93
C VAL A 908 27.38 23.36 14.06
N LYS A 909 28.55 23.48 14.68
CA LYS A 909 29.82 23.75 14.00
C LYS A 909 30.52 22.50 13.47
N ASP A 910 30.48 21.41 14.23
CA ASP A 910 31.41 20.29 14.12
C ASP A 910 30.72 18.95 13.81
N PHE A 911 29.42 18.94 13.43
CA PHE A 911 28.68 17.70 13.15
C PHE A 911 29.39 16.77 12.15
N GLY A 912 29.98 17.33 11.09
CA GLY A 912 30.69 16.56 10.06
C GLY A 912 31.99 15.91 10.54
N LYS A 913 32.53 16.34 11.70
CA LYS A 913 33.74 15.78 12.30
C LYS A 913 33.49 14.50 13.09
N LEU A 914 32.26 14.27 13.56
CA LEU A 914 31.90 13.07 14.30
C LEU A 914 32.05 11.80 13.45
N GLY A 915 32.21 10.65 14.11
CA GLY A 915 32.39 9.37 13.45
C GLY A 915 31.09 8.81 12.86
N ILE A 916 31.19 8.06 11.77
CA ILE A 916 30.10 7.31 11.16
C ILE A 916 30.26 5.83 11.50
N VAL A 917 29.22 5.20 12.02
CA VAL A 917 29.20 3.76 12.31
C VAL A 917 29.07 2.99 11.00
N ALA A 918 30.12 2.26 10.62
CA ALA A 918 30.23 1.62 9.32
C ALA A 918 30.82 0.22 9.42
N ARG A 919 30.47 -0.64 8.45
CA ARG A 919 30.92 -2.03 8.37
C ARG A 919 32.44 -2.21 8.33
N ARG A 920 32.90 -3.24 9.05
CA ARG A 920 34.26 -3.80 9.03
C ARG A 920 34.22 -5.33 9.08
N ALA A 921 35.09 -5.98 8.31
CA ALA A 921 35.15 -7.44 8.22
C ALA A 921 36.11 -8.02 9.26
N ASN A 922 35.73 -9.11 9.92
CA ASN A 922 36.64 -9.91 10.74
C ASN A 922 37.37 -10.94 9.84
N PRO A 923 38.67 -10.80 9.57
CA PRO A 923 39.37 -11.69 8.64
C PRO A 923 39.44 -13.14 9.13
N ALA A 924 39.38 -13.36 10.45
CA ALA A 924 39.53 -14.68 11.06
C ALA A 924 38.36 -15.63 10.79
N THR A 925 37.21 -15.13 10.32
CA THR A 925 36.01 -15.93 10.01
C THR A 925 35.85 -16.26 8.53
N GLY A 926 36.79 -15.83 7.66
CA GLY A 926 36.65 -15.87 6.20
C GLY A 926 37.23 -17.09 5.46
N SER A 927 37.69 -18.13 6.15
CA SER A 927 38.39 -19.28 5.51
C SER A 927 37.68 -20.64 5.58
N GLY A 928 36.44 -20.73 6.04
CA GLY A 928 35.69 -21.99 6.09
C GLY A 928 34.63 -22.11 4.99
N SER A 929 34.97 -22.74 3.86
CA SER A 929 33.96 -23.35 2.98
C SER A 929 33.21 -24.42 3.75
N GLY A 930 31.89 -24.45 3.61
CA GLY A 930 31.01 -25.37 4.33
C GLY A 930 31.41 -26.84 4.17
N ASP A 931 31.47 -27.51 5.31
CA ASP A 931 31.03 -28.89 5.50
C ASP A 931 30.74 -29.08 6.98
N GLY A 932 29.45 -28.91 7.33
CA GLY A 932 28.93 -29.15 8.68
C GLY A 932 28.76 -30.64 8.95
N SER A 933 29.84 -31.40 8.94
CA SER A 933 29.82 -32.78 9.41
C SER A 933 31.06 -33.09 10.26
N GLY A 934 30.83 -33.23 11.56
CA GLY A 934 31.77 -33.84 12.50
C GLY A 934 32.58 -32.86 13.36
N ALA A 935 31.97 -32.33 14.41
CA ALA A 935 32.71 -31.93 15.60
C ALA A 935 32.05 -32.58 16.81
N ASP A 936 32.72 -33.61 17.34
CA ASP A 936 32.37 -34.28 18.58
C ASP A 936 32.24 -33.27 19.72
N SER A 937 31.04 -33.22 20.31
CA SER A 937 30.76 -32.51 21.54
C SER A 937 31.37 -33.27 22.72
N ASN A 938 32.63 -33.00 23.07
CA ASN A 938 33.20 -33.19 24.42
C ASN A 938 34.67 -32.73 24.52
N SER A 939 34.92 -31.42 24.37
CA SER A 939 36.01 -30.71 25.06
C SER A 939 35.84 -29.20 24.86
N PRO A 940 35.61 -28.38 25.92
CA PRO A 940 35.60 -26.95 25.78
C PRO A 940 37.05 -26.46 25.80
N SER A 941 37.66 -26.24 24.63
CA SER A 941 38.86 -25.39 24.60
C SER A 941 38.41 -23.96 24.90
N SER A 942 38.73 -23.47 26.10
CA SER A 942 38.39 -22.15 26.65
C SER A 942 38.96 -20.95 25.87
N ASP A 943 39.73 -21.20 24.80
CA ASP A 943 40.68 -20.22 24.26
C ASP A 943 40.21 -19.55 22.94
N VAL A 944 39.02 -19.89 22.42
CA VAL A 944 38.49 -19.30 21.18
C VAL A 944 37.44 -18.23 21.50
N VAL A 945 37.77 -16.95 21.27
CA VAL A 945 36.82 -15.84 21.36
C VAL A 945 35.86 -15.88 20.18
N SER A 946 34.58 -16.13 20.45
CA SER A 946 33.53 -16.08 19.42
C SER A 946 33.22 -14.63 19.05
N LEU A 947 33.65 -14.20 17.87
CA LEU A 947 33.40 -12.86 17.33
C LEU A 947 32.56 -12.95 16.05
N PRO A 948 31.68 -11.97 15.78
CA PRO A 948 30.92 -11.94 14.54
C PRO A 948 31.84 -11.77 13.32
N ALA A 949 31.42 -12.31 12.18
CA ALA A 949 32.16 -12.19 10.92
C ALA A 949 32.22 -10.74 10.40
N THR A 950 31.30 -9.90 10.86
CA THR A 950 31.23 -8.50 10.50
C THR A 950 30.84 -7.68 11.73
N MET A 951 31.52 -6.55 11.91
CA MET A 951 31.27 -5.59 12.98
C MET A 951 30.92 -4.24 12.39
N LEU A 952 30.14 -3.43 13.12
CA LEU A 952 29.99 -2.01 12.81
C LEU A 952 30.87 -1.20 13.77
N VAL A 953 31.69 -0.34 13.19
CA VAL A 953 32.77 0.37 13.90
C VAL A 953 32.65 1.86 13.60
N GLU A 954 32.88 2.69 14.62
CA GLU A 954 33.01 4.14 14.45
C GLU A 954 34.17 4.44 13.50
N SER A 955 33.90 5.15 12.40
CA SER A 955 34.95 5.65 11.52
C SER A 955 35.87 6.63 12.25
N GLU A 956 37.07 6.85 11.71
CA GLU A 956 37.93 7.92 12.18
C GLU A 956 37.19 9.27 12.19
N VAL A 957 37.41 10.02 13.27
CA VAL A 957 36.85 11.36 13.45
C VAL A 957 37.79 12.42 12.88
N SER A 958 37.25 13.59 12.56
CA SER A 958 38.03 14.71 11.99
C SER A 958 38.40 15.76 13.06
N PHE A 959 38.37 15.38 14.34
CA PHE A 959 38.85 16.23 15.43
C PHE A 959 40.38 16.10 15.54
N HIS A 960 41.08 17.21 15.79
CA HIS A 960 42.54 17.24 15.97
C HIS A 960 42.96 17.61 17.41
N PRO A 961 42.49 16.92 18.47
CA PRO A 961 43.05 17.16 19.80
C PRO A 961 44.41 16.47 19.92
N GLU A 962 45.30 17.03 20.73
CA GLU A 962 46.58 16.39 21.08
C GLU A 962 46.38 15.01 21.73
N HIS A 963 45.23 14.78 22.39
CA HIS A 963 44.82 13.51 23.00
C HIS A 963 43.31 13.24 22.79
N ALA A 964 42.91 11.99 22.59
CA ALA A 964 41.50 11.60 22.51
C ALA A 964 40.77 11.84 23.85
N PRO A 965 39.50 12.27 23.84
CA PRO A 965 38.73 12.43 25.08
C PRO A 965 38.47 11.06 25.74
N PRO A 966 38.26 11.02 27.07
CA PRO A 966 37.91 9.79 27.77
C PRO A 966 36.71 9.07 27.11
N PRO A 967 36.75 7.74 26.95
CA PRO A 967 35.69 6.99 26.26
C PRO A 967 34.29 7.17 26.84
N LEU A 968 34.18 7.38 28.16
CA LEU A 968 32.90 7.52 28.88
C LEU A 968 32.46 8.98 29.08
N ARG A 969 33.16 9.94 28.45
CA ARG A 969 32.76 11.35 28.55
C ARG A 969 31.32 11.55 28.07
N ASN A 970 30.54 12.32 28.83
CA ASN A 970 29.12 12.59 28.60
C ASN A 970 28.18 11.37 28.75
N LEU A 971 28.60 10.28 29.39
CA LEU A 971 27.77 9.08 29.58
C LEU A 971 26.48 9.35 30.37
N VAL A 972 26.56 10.05 31.51
CA VAL A 972 25.44 10.18 32.45
C VAL A 972 24.76 11.54 32.29
N CYS A 973 23.45 11.53 32.02
CA CYS A 973 22.65 12.75 31.89
C CYS A 973 21.87 13.04 33.18
N LEU A 974 22.29 14.05 33.95
CA LEU A 974 21.67 14.42 35.22
C LEU A 974 20.80 15.66 35.12
N HIS A 975 19.48 15.48 35.13
CA HIS A 975 18.56 16.61 35.14
C HIS A 975 18.61 17.37 36.46
N VAL A 976 19.01 18.64 36.37
CA VAL A 976 18.98 19.61 37.45
C VAL A 976 17.91 20.65 37.10
N PRO A 977 16.87 20.84 37.92
CA PRO A 977 15.85 21.85 37.69
C PRO A 977 16.46 23.23 37.49
N GLU A 978 15.84 24.03 36.63
CA GLU A 978 16.29 25.40 36.40
C GLU A 978 16.00 26.27 37.63
N ALA A 979 17.02 27.00 38.10
CA ALA A 979 16.89 27.99 39.17
C ALA A 979 17.00 29.40 38.59
N ALA A 980 16.18 30.33 39.10
CA ALA A 980 16.19 31.73 38.67
C ALA A 980 17.51 32.46 39.01
N ASP A 981 18.16 32.05 40.11
CA ASP A 981 19.48 32.54 40.51
C ASP A 981 20.60 31.68 39.86
N PRO A 982 21.48 32.26 39.04
CA PRO A 982 22.61 31.56 38.43
C PRO A 982 23.56 30.88 39.43
N ALA A 983 23.78 31.47 40.61
CA ALA A 983 24.69 30.91 41.62
C ALA A 983 24.10 29.65 42.25
N VAL A 984 22.80 29.68 42.55
CA VAL A 984 22.05 28.51 43.05
C VAL A 984 22.02 27.40 42.00
N ARG A 985 21.90 27.76 40.72
CA ARG A 985 21.96 26.80 39.62
C ARG A 985 23.32 26.10 39.53
N GLU A 986 24.41 26.87 39.61
CA GLU A 986 25.77 26.31 39.57
C GLU A 986 26.05 25.39 40.78
N GLU A 987 25.64 25.81 41.98
CA GLU A 987 25.76 24.99 43.19
C GLU A 987 24.95 23.69 43.10
N ALA A 988 23.70 23.76 42.62
CA ALA A 988 22.84 22.59 42.43
C ALA A 988 23.41 21.60 41.40
N VAL A 989 23.99 22.12 40.31
CA VAL A 989 24.67 21.29 39.30
C VAL A 989 25.90 20.62 39.90
N ALA A 990 26.75 21.35 40.61
CA ALA A 990 27.93 20.79 41.27
C ALA A 990 27.55 19.70 42.30
N ALA A 991 26.52 19.96 43.11
CA ALA A 991 26.01 18.99 44.08
C ALA A 991 25.44 17.73 43.40
N ALA A 992 24.74 17.88 42.28
CA ALA A 992 24.21 16.75 41.52
C ALA A 992 25.32 15.88 40.91
N ILE A 993 26.38 16.52 40.36
CA ILE A 993 27.56 15.82 39.83
C ILE A 993 28.23 15.03 40.96
N ALA A 994 28.50 15.66 42.10
CA ALA A 994 29.10 15.00 43.26
C ALA A 994 28.25 13.81 43.77
N ALA A 995 26.92 13.97 43.79
CA ALA A 995 25.99 12.93 44.23
C ALA A 995 25.91 11.73 43.26
N ALA A 996 26.26 11.88 41.99
CA ALA A 996 26.21 10.80 41.01
C ALA A 996 27.31 9.75 41.21
N GLY A 997 28.36 10.06 41.98
CA GLY A 997 29.45 9.12 42.28
C GLY A 997 30.22 8.68 41.03
N ARG A 998 30.33 9.57 40.02
CA ARG A 998 31.00 9.34 38.74
C ARG A 998 32.10 10.39 38.55
N PRO A 999 33.16 10.12 37.77
CA PRO A 999 34.16 11.13 37.43
C PRO A 999 33.52 12.35 36.76
N ASP A 1000 33.98 13.56 37.09
CA ASP A 1000 33.41 14.84 36.61
C ASP A 1000 33.34 14.96 35.08
N GLY A 1001 34.16 14.20 34.34
CA GLY A 1001 34.12 14.14 32.87
C GLY A 1001 33.06 13.21 32.27
N GLU A 1002 32.51 12.27 33.03
CA GLU A 1002 31.48 11.32 32.56
C GLU A 1002 30.06 11.90 32.66
N VAL A 1003 29.89 12.98 33.40
CA VAL A 1003 28.59 13.54 33.74
C VAL A 1003 28.27 14.78 32.90
N LEU A 1004 27.14 14.75 32.22
CA LEU A 1004 26.48 15.89 31.61
C LEU A 1004 25.31 16.31 32.53
N ALA A 1005 25.48 17.37 33.30
CA ALA A 1005 24.48 17.84 34.26
C ALA A 1005 23.91 19.20 33.89
N GLY A 1006 22.64 19.44 34.23
CA GLY A 1006 21.98 20.72 34.03
C GLY A 1006 20.50 20.56 33.70
N TYR A 1007 19.85 21.66 33.33
CA TYR A 1007 18.46 21.60 32.89
C TYR A 1007 18.38 20.92 31.52
N PHE A 1008 17.49 19.93 31.39
CA PHE A 1008 17.23 19.24 30.14
C PHE A 1008 15.77 19.49 29.73
N GLU A 1009 15.58 20.45 28.83
CA GLU A 1009 14.29 20.84 28.24
C GLU A 1009 13.57 19.65 27.61
N LYS A 1010 14.35 18.71 27.05
CA LYS A 1010 13.85 17.51 26.39
C LYS A 1010 13.08 16.60 27.35
N VAL A 1011 13.27 16.72 28.66
CA VAL A 1011 12.69 15.87 29.71
C VAL A 1011 12.15 16.67 30.92
N ALA A 1012 11.84 17.96 30.73
CA ALA A 1012 11.59 18.94 31.80
C ALA A 1012 10.65 18.43 32.92
N ARG A 1013 11.05 18.67 34.17
CA ARG A 1013 10.34 18.22 35.38
C ARG A 1013 8.99 18.91 35.53
N PHE A 1014 8.00 18.15 35.98
CA PHE A 1014 6.62 18.58 36.15
C PHE A 1014 6.53 19.78 37.10
N PRO A 1015 5.74 20.82 36.79
CA PRO A 1015 5.39 21.79 37.81
C PRO A 1015 4.78 21.03 39.00
N GLU A 1016 5.23 21.34 40.21
CA GLU A 1016 4.64 20.82 41.44
C GLU A 1016 3.28 21.52 41.66
N THR A 1017 2.27 21.13 40.86
CA THR A 1017 0.87 21.62 40.91
C THR A 1017 0.70 23.13 40.62
N PRO A 1018 -0.51 23.57 40.20
CA PRO A 1018 -0.73 24.82 39.48
C PRO A 1018 -0.58 26.09 40.32
#